data_AF-D2VVR6-F1
#
_entry.id   AF-D2VVR6-F1
#
_cell.length_a   1.000
_cell.length_b   1.000
_cell.length_c   1.000
_cell.angle_alpha   90.00
_cell.angle_beta   90.00
_cell.angle_gamma   90.00
#
_symmetry.space_group_name_H-M   'P 1'
#
loop_
_entity.id
_entity.type
_entity.pdbx_description
1 polymer ?
#
loop_
_entity_poly.entity_id
_entity_poly.type
_entity_poly.pdbx_seq_one_letter_code
_entity_poly.pdbx_strand_id
1 'polypeptide(L)'
;MKRATIINYYWGLIVVLLFMMNLFSSLSSSKPTINLNNLKRVFLNGATTSNNNYRLPIILIPGYAASMLSVEEIANPGKIVRNLYETYPDSTFGMKMMSSSIVGDVEMDSFAAKENGWNIVSPMQRSGLYAVDNLNPDSDNGVGPKRYYFHELIEYLKSIGYEEGVTLFAFPYDWRDSIINSAFKLSTYIANIKTLTKANKVNLISHSMGGYVSKTAYVVNRELYKSVNVHISFATPWQGTGRDWIASSLFGGNLNNIKLDALAVRDVSLGSIAHYERMALSNKAKNVGGSLTPRIVINGVSVTEDQVIQGLKSFLKENTVYYGENNAKSRVIPFRDDIYTSKASNNIIKQIYDSSKLDQPSYFYNIIGMDKPTPISIILKGEGISVDANSNVVISNFSNIFYAMDDYISGDGLATYQSVEADGFEATQRLSFPYSHNGILKNIDSHQAIKYYLGLNCYIIGTWSITLKDSYNKTSVETVFIRESYNWQAYSTRFNMNGTYFGDKWKGSMQIDDKTATFNVVLKEGSSSGDGNCLLSSMTGSILDLSSNTMYTLTGQRSTSGNECNSDKSCPTENGNSVRKCIDGFLLDSCIISQCNAGYKVSVGQPVTPSKCIEENLNWIIAPVVIGSLLLAFLFCLLISLIVCAIIRLAKPKTTNSSHYRQF
;
A
#
# COMPACT_ATOMS: atom_id res chain seq x y z
N MET A 1 -2.31 42.44 45.61
CA MET A 1 -1.53 41.44 44.85
C MET A 1 -2.34 40.37 44.10
N LYS A 2 -3.68 40.24 44.21
CA LYS A 2 -4.47 39.23 43.46
C LYS A 2 -5.18 39.72 42.17
N ARG A 3 -5.08 41.01 41.81
CA ARG A 3 -5.63 41.54 40.53
C ARG A 3 -4.61 41.58 39.37
N ALA A 4 -3.30 41.54 39.66
CA ALA A 4 -2.25 41.56 38.64
C ALA A 4 -2.05 40.20 37.93
N THR A 5 -2.34 39.09 38.61
CA THR A 5 -2.12 37.73 38.09
C THR A 5 -3.13 37.31 37.03
N ILE A 6 -4.35 37.87 37.05
CA ILE A 6 -5.39 37.57 36.05
C ILE A 6 -5.12 38.30 34.74
N ILE A 7 -4.60 39.54 34.78
CA ILE A 7 -4.28 40.32 33.58
C ILE A 7 -3.10 39.69 32.82
N ASN A 8 -2.09 39.16 33.52
CA ASN A 8 -0.96 38.45 32.87
C ASN A 8 -1.38 37.15 32.17
N TYR A 9 -2.43 36.48 32.64
CA TYR A 9 -2.92 35.24 32.02
C TYR A 9 -3.62 35.50 30.68
N TYR A 10 -4.37 36.61 30.57
CA TYR A 10 -5.00 37.03 29.32
C TYR A 10 -4.02 37.64 28.31
N TRP A 11 -2.97 38.34 28.78
CA TRP A 11 -1.88 38.81 27.92
C TRP A 11 -1.06 37.65 27.33
N GLY A 12 -0.79 36.59 28.11
CA GLY A 12 -0.13 35.39 27.60
C GLY A 12 -0.90 34.70 26.48
N LEU A 13 -2.23 34.64 26.57
CA LEU A 13 -3.08 34.05 25.54
C LEU A 13 -3.11 34.88 24.24
N ILE A 14 -3.07 36.21 24.34
CA ILE A 14 -3.05 37.12 23.20
C ILE A 14 -1.70 37.05 22.46
N VAL A 15 -0.58 36.91 23.19
CA VAL A 15 0.75 36.75 22.58
C VAL A 15 0.87 35.42 21.83
N VAL A 16 0.27 34.33 22.36
CA VAL A 16 0.24 33.03 21.68
C VAL A 16 -0.62 33.06 20.41
N LEU A 17 -1.75 33.78 20.44
CA LEU A 17 -2.61 33.99 19.27
C LEU A 17 -1.93 34.84 18.18
N LEU A 18 -1.18 35.88 18.57
CA LEU A 18 -0.42 36.72 17.63
C LEU A 18 0.80 35.98 17.05
N PHE A 19 1.42 35.08 17.82
CA PHE A 19 2.51 34.23 17.34
C PHE A 19 2.00 33.18 16.33
N MET A 20 0.80 32.63 16.55
CA MET A 20 0.11 31.73 15.62
C MET A 20 -0.30 32.46 14.33
N MET A 21 -0.75 33.71 14.40
CA MET A 21 -1.08 34.50 13.19
C MET A 21 0.14 34.91 12.36
N ASN A 22 1.31 35.11 13.00
CA ASN A 22 2.57 35.36 12.28
C ASN A 22 3.17 34.08 11.64
N LEU A 23 2.89 32.89 12.19
CA LEU A 23 3.29 31.63 11.57
C LEU A 23 2.51 31.33 10.28
N PHE A 24 1.28 31.84 10.17
CA PHE A 24 0.45 31.71 8.96
C PHE A 24 0.80 32.70 7.84
N SER A 25 1.57 33.76 8.13
CA SER A 25 2.01 34.74 7.12
C SER A 25 3.43 34.48 6.58
N SER A 26 4.20 33.56 7.17
CA SER A 26 5.55 33.19 6.70
C SER A 26 5.61 31.98 5.76
N LEU A 27 4.46 31.38 5.42
CA LEU A 27 4.36 30.24 4.48
C LEU A 27 4.11 30.65 3.01
N SER A 28 4.32 31.92 2.65
CA SER A 28 4.12 32.41 1.28
C SER A 28 5.42 32.84 0.56
N SER A 29 6.48 32.04 0.61
CA SER A 29 7.64 32.25 -0.27
C SER A 29 8.47 30.99 -0.54
N SER A 30 7.91 30.07 -1.32
CA SER A 30 8.69 29.18 -2.19
C SER A 30 7.76 28.59 -3.26
N LYS A 31 7.54 29.35 -4.34
CA LYS A 31 6.88 28.82 -5.54
C LYS A 31 7.88 27.89 -6.25
N PRO A 32 7.60 26.59 -6.44
CA PRO A 32 8.34 25.81 -7.41
C PRO A 32 7.96 26.30 -8.82
N THR A 33 8.95 26.78 -9.56
CA THR A 33 8.85 27.12 -10.98
C THR A 33 8.58 25.85 -11.78
N ILE A 34 7.30 25.57 -12.05
CA ILE A 34 6.89 24.56 -13.03
C ILE A 34 7.26 25.09 -14.42
N ASN A 35 8.07 24.33 -15.15
CA ASN A 35 8.45 24.64 -16.52
C ASN A 35 7.21 24.62 -17.43
N LEU A 36 6.70 25.81 -17.78
CA LEU A 36 5.47 26.03 -18.56
C LEU A 36 5.52 25.50 -20.01
N ASN A 37 6.65 24.99 -20.49
CA ASN A 37 6.77 24.55 -21.89
C ASN A 37 6.14 23.17 -22.16
N ASN A 38 5.91 22.34 -21.14
CA ASN A 38 5.17 21.06 -21.30
C ASN A 38 3.63 21.22 -21.25
N LEU A 39 3.12 22.39 -20.84
CA LEU A 39 1.67 22.66 -20.78
C LEU A 39 1.05 23.05 -22.12
N LYS A 40 1.85 23.43 -23.13
CA LYS A 40 1.32 23.93 -24.41
C LYS A 40 0.78 22.86 -25.37
N ARG A 41 0.96 21.56 -25.10
CA ARG A 41 0.37 20.49 -25.94
C ARG A 41 -1.00 19.99 -25.47
N VAL A 42 -1.45 20.36 -24.27
CA VAL A 42 -2.73 19.87 -23.69
C VAL A 42 -3.89 20.85 -23.93
N PHE A 43 -3.61 22.08 -24.38
CA PHE A 43 -4.58 23.18 -24.36
C PHE A 43 -5.34 23.49 -25.66
N LEU A 44 -5.45 22.55 -26.62
CA LEU A 44 -6.14 22.83 -27.89
C LEU A 44 -7.33 21.94 -28.26
N ASN A 45 -7.90 21.15 -27.34
CA ASN A 45 -9.21 20.52 -27.58
C ASN A 45 -10.09 20.56 -26.33
N GLY A 46 -10.58 21.76 -26.01
CA GLY A 46 -11.70 21.96 -25.10
C GLY A 46 -12.93 22.38 -25.91
N ALA A 47 -13.74 21.41 -26.33
CA ALA A 47 -15.11 21.65 -26.81
C ALA A 47 -15.99 20.45 -26.44
N THR A 48 -16.93 20.73 -25.52
CA THR A 48 -18.22 20.06 -25.29
C THR A 48 -18.59 18.88 -26.19
N THR A 49 -18.44 17.65 -25.67
CA THR A 49 -19.28 16.48 -26.02
C THR A 49 -19.34 15.52 -24.82
N SER A 50 -20.55 15.12 -24.41
CA SER A 50 -20.87 14.23 -23.29
C SER A 50 -20.62 12.74 -23.58
N ASN A 51 -19.47 12.42 -24.14
CA ASN A 51 -19.03 11.04 -24.38
C ASN A 51 -17.53 11.03 -24.10
N ASN A 52 -17.08 10.47 -22.97
CA ASN A 52 -15.73 9.93 -22.82
C ASN A 52 -15.60 9.12 -21.51
N ASN A 53 -15.44 7.81 -21.68
CA ASN A 53 -14.98 6.84 -20.67
C ASN A 53 -13.57 7.21 -20.16
N TYR A 54 -13.42 8.22 -19.30
CA TYR A 54 -12.13 8.49 -18.68
C TYR A 54 -11.89 7.52 -17.52
N ARG A 55 -10.94 6.60 -17.71
CA ARG A 55 -10.42 5.73 -16.65
C ARG A 55 -9.90 6.58 -15.49
N LEU A 56 -10.20 6.19 -14.25
CA LEU A 56 -9.64 6.86 -13.08
C LEU A 56 -8.11 6.71 -13.07
N PRO A 57 -7.35 7.77 -12.74
CA PRO A 57 -5.89 7.71 -12.74
C PRO A 57 -5.36 6.64 -11.78
N ILE A 58 -4.36 5.87 -12.20
CA ILE A 58 -3.59 4.95 -11.35
C ILE A 58 -2.31 5.64 -10.90
N ILE A 59 -1.98 5.48 -9.61
CA ILE A 59 -0.69 5.84 -9.02
C ILE A 59 0.00 4.57 -8.51
N LEU A 60 1.15 4.25 -9.08
CA LEU A 60 2.04 3.17 -8.62
C LEU A 60 2.92 3.64 -7.47
N ILE A 61 3.01 2.87 -6.38
CA ILE A 61 3.73 3.23 -5.15
C ILE A 61 4.75 2.11 -4.83
N PRO A 62 6.05 2.36 -5.00
CA PRO A 62 7.11 1.34 -4.88
C PRO A 62 7.43 0.97 -3.43
N GLY A 63 8.14 -0.15 -3.26
CA GLY A 63 8.67 -0.61 -1.97
C GLY A 63 10.01 0.02 -1.54
N TYR A 64 10.60 -0.55 -0.50
CA TYR A 64 11.93 -0.17 -0.01
C TYR A 64 12.99 -0.43 -1.08
N ALA A 65 13.86 0.56 -1.33
CA ALA A 65 14.89 0.47 -2.35
C ALA A 65 14.36 0.08 -3.75
N ALA A 66 13.10 0.39 -4.04
CA ALA A 66 12.44 0.01 -5.29
C ALA A 66 12.02 1.23 -6.14
N SER A 67 12.66 2.37 -5.87
CA SER A 67 12.67 3.51 -6.78
C SER A 67 14.07 4.09 -6.86
N MET A 68 14.44 4.50 -8.07
CA MET A 68 15.70 5.18 -8.30
C MET A 68 15.75 6.50 -7.53
N LEU A 69 16.90 6.77 -6.92
CA LEU A 69 17.24 8.10 -6.42
C LEU A 69 18.30 8.72 -7.32
N SER A 70 18.23 10.03 -7.49
CA SER A 70 19.16 10.82 -8.27
C SER A 70 19.70 11.97 -7.46
N VAL A 71 20.77 12.58 -7.96
CA VAL A 71 21.29 13.83 -7.45
C VAL A 71 21.08 14.95 -8.46
N GLU A 72 20.67 16.11 -7.97
CA GLU A 72 20.62 17.36 -8.72
C GLU A 72 21.53 18.42 -8.09
N GLU A 73 21.96 19.40 -8.87
CA GLU A 73 22.77 20.51 -8.36
C GLU A 73 21.95 21.43 -7.43
N ILE A 74 22.46 21.69 -6.23
CA ILE A 74 21.87 22.69 -5.31
C ILE A 74 21.87 24.08 -5.97
N ALA A 75 22.96 24.40 -6.68
CA ALA A 75 23.10 25.68 -7.37
C ALA A 75 22.18 25.80 -8.60
N ASN A 76 21.66 24.69 -9.13
CA ASN A 76 20.78 24.66 -10.29
C ASN A 76 19.69 23.56 -10.14
N PRO A 77 18.66 23.81 -9.30
CA PRO A 77 17.61 22.83 -9.05
C PRO A 77 16.93 22.37 -10.35
N GLY A 78 16.67 21.07 -10.48
CA GLY A 78 16.13 20.43 -11.68
C GLY A 78 17.18 19.92 -12.67
N LYS A 79 18.46 20.32 -12.54
CA LYS A 79 19.55 19.73 -13.33
C LYS A 79 20.03 18.44 -12.67
N ILE A 80 19.52 17.31 -13.16
CA ILE A 80 19.98 15.98 -12.74
C ILE A 80 21.44 15.79 -13.15
N VAL A 81 22.28 15.47 -12.17
CA VAL A 81 23.71 15.18 -12.35
C VAL A 81 23.91 13.70 -12.65
N ARG A 82 23.28 12.82 -11.86
CA ARG A 82 23.48 11.37 -11.94
C ARG A 82 22.37 10.59 -11.23
N ASN A 83 22.05 9.41 -11.77
CA ASN A 83 21.27 8.37 -11.09
C ASN A 83 22.17 7.61 -10.09
N LEU A 84 21.74 7.50 -8.83
CA LEU A 84 22.56 6.89 -7.76
C LEU A 84 22.28 5.40 -7.54
N TYR A 85 21.15 4.88 -8.01
CA TYR A 85 20.67 3.55 -7.63
C TYR A 85 20.95 2.50 -8.73
N GLU A 86 21.55 1.36 -8.34
CA GLU A 86 21.83 0.17 -9.18
C GLU A 86 22.50 0.42 -10.55
N THR A 87 23.22 1.54 -10.72
CA THR A 87 23.97 1.87 -11.94
C THR A 87 25.25 1.04 -12.05
N TYR A 88 25.58 0.54 -13.25
CA TYR A 88 26.76 -0.28 -13.49
C TYR A 88 27.87 0.53 -14.17
N PRO A 89 29.16 0.27 -13.87
CA PRO A 89 29.70 -0.66 -12.86
C PRO A 89 29.74 -0.08 -11.43
N ASP A 90 29.26 1.15 -11.22
CA ASP A 90 29.57 2.00 -10.06
C ASP A 90 28.50 1.99 -8.95
N SER A 91 27.75 0.89 -8.83
CA SER A 91 26.59 0.79 -7.92
C SER A 91 26.95 1.10 -6.46
N THR A 92 28.14 0.68 -6.04
CA THR A 92 28.62 0.90 -4.66
C THR A 92 28.88 2.38 -4.37
N PHE A 93 29.48 3.11 -5.32
CA PHE A 93 29.68 4.55 -5.17
C PHE A 93 28.34 5.27 -5.11
N GLY A 94 27.42 4.95 -6.03
CA GLY A 94 26.07 5.51 -6.04
C GLY A 94 25.34 5.30 -4.71
N MET A 95 25.42 4.09 -4.15
CA MET A 95 24.87 3.79 -2.82
C MET A 95 25.52 4.64 -1.72
N LYS A 96 26.86 4.74 -1.68
CA LYS A 96 27.56 5.59 -0.70
C LYS A 96 27.23 7.07 -0.81
N MET A 97 26.88 7.56 -2.01
CA MET A 97 26.39 8.93 -2.19
C MET A 97 25.02 9.18 -1.55
N MET A 98 24.27 8.11 -1.26
CA MET A 98 23.02 8.16 -0.48
C MET A 98 23.27 8.04 1.04
N SER A 99 24.51 8.00 1.52
CA SER A 99 24.76 7.98 2.95
C SER A 99 24.22 9.25 3.63
N SER A 100 23.53 9.03 4.74
CA SER A 100 22.85 10.08 5.50
C SER A 100 23.05 9.89 6.99
N SER A 101 22.91 10.96 7.77
CA SER A 101 22.84 10.91 9.23
C SER A 101 21.47 11.39 9.68
N ILE A 102 20.85 10.69 10.63
CA ILE A 102 19.54 11.08 11.17
C ILE A 102 19.72 12.29 12.10
N VAL A 103 18.97 13.36 11.84
CA VAL A 103 18.95 14.60 12.63
C VAL A 103 17.57 14.71 13.29
N GLY A 104 17.51 14.57 14.61
CA GLY A 104 16.22 14.48 15.32
C GLY A 104 15.43 13.19 14.98
N ASP A 105 14.10 13.25 15.08
CA ASP A 105 13.22 12.07 14.95
C ASP A 105 12.64 11.83 13.54
N VAL A 106 12.65 12.86 12.69
CA VAL A 106 11.95 12.86 11.40
C VAL A 106 12.78 13.41 10.24
N GLU A 107 14.01 13.87 10.49
CA GLU A 107 14.86 14.44 9.45
C GLU A 107 16.14 13.64 9.25
N MET A 108 16.64 13.71 8.02
CA MET A 108 17.90 13.12 7.62
C MET A 108 18.76 14.15 6.92
N ASP A 109 20.05 14.15 7.26
CA ASP A 109 21.08 14.91 6.57
C ASP A 109 21.81 13.99 5.58
N SER A 110 21.49 14.09 4.28
CA SER A 110 22.20 13.39 3.21
C SER A 110 23.57 14.02 2.92
N PHE A 111 24.46 13.93 3.90
CA PHE A 111 25.75 14.61 3.93
C PHE A 111 26.64 14.28 2.72
N ALA A 112 26.65 13.02 2.25
CA ALA A 112 27.51 12.61 1.15
C ALA A 112 27.17 13.38 -0.14
N ALA A 113 25.87 13.54 -0.44
CA ALA A 113 25.41 14.34 -1.58
C ALA A 113 25.61 15.84 -1.35
N LYS A 114 25.23 16.36 -0.17
CA LYS A 114 25.31 17.80 0.12
C LYS A 114 26.73 18.36 0.05
N GLU A 115 27.72 17.60 0.50
CA GLU A 115 29.12 18.02 0.41
C GLU A 115 29.66 18.11 -1.03
N ASN A 116 28.96 17.52 -1.99
CA ASN A 116 29.23 17.67 -3.43
C ASN A 116 28.37 18.77 -4.07
N GLY A 117 27.64 19.55 -3.26
CA GLY A 117 26.72 20.57 -3.76
C GLY A 117 25.46 19.97 -4.38
N TRP A 118 25.03 18.78 -3.95
CA TRP A 118 23.88 18.07 -4.52
C TRP A 118 22.74 17.85 -3.53
N ASN A 119 21.51 17.83 -4.06
CA ASN A 119 20.31 17.35 -3.38
C ASN A 119 19.90 15.99 -3.92
N ILE A 120 19.42 15.11 -3.05
CA ILE A 120 18.84 13.83 -3.45
C ILE A 120 17.37 14.03 -3.81
N VAL A 121 16.98 13.51 -4.97
CA VAL A 121 15.63 13.64 -5.51
C VAL A 121 15.17 12.32 -6.11
N SER A 122 13.85 12.12 -6.13
CA SER A 122 13.22 11.04 -6.87
C SER A 122 12.90 11.52 -8.29
N PRO A 123 13.42 10.85 -9.34
CA PRO A 123 13.18 11.25 -10.72
C PRO A 123 11.68 11.21 -11.09
N MET A 124 11.18 12.28 -11.71
CA MET A 124 9.76 12.40 -12.11
C MET A 124 9.53 12.24 -13.62
N GLN A 125 10.55 11.86 -14.38
CA GLN A 125 10.45 11.54 -15.81
C GLN A 125 9.39 10.46 -16.04
N ARG A 126 8.71 10.51 -17.19
CA ARG A 126 7.55 9.66 -17.50
C ARG A 126 6.52 9.67 -16.35
N SER A 127 6.27 10.85 -15.77
CA SER A 127 5.31 11.01 -14.67
C SER A 127 5.62 10.12 -13.46
N GLY A 128 6.91 10.00 -13.14
CA GLY A 128 7.46 9.14 -12.08
C GLY A 128 7.72 7.69 -12.50
N LEU A 129 7.17 7.23 -13.63
CA LEU A 129 7.28 5.82 -14.06
C LEU A 129 8.73 5.42 -14.34
N TYR A 130 9.55 6.34 -14.84
CA TYR A 130 10.97 6.10 -15.10
C TYR A 130 11.70 5.57 -13.86
N ALA A 131 11.43 6.14 -12.67
CA ALA A 131 12.13 5.79 -11.45
C ALA A 131 11.76 4.41 -10.89
N VAL A 132 10.66 3.81 -11.35
CA VAL A 132 10.13 2.53 -10.81
C VAL A 132 10.05 1.42 -11.87
N ASP A 133 10.43 1.72 -13.11
CA ASP A 133 10.38 0.79 -14.24
C ASP A 133 11.59 -0.17 -14.23
N ASN A 134 12.77 0.36 -14.58
CA ASN A 134 14.05 -0.35 -14.61
C ASN A 134 15.03 0.33 -13.65
N LEU A 135 15.37 -0.34 -12.55
CA LEU A 135 16.22 0.23 -11.50
C LEU A 135 17.70 0.38 -11.93
N ASN A 136 18.10 -0.22 -13.06
CA ASN A 136 19.38 0.01 -13.72
C ASN A 136 19.14 0.61 -15.12
N PRO A 137 18.98 1.93 -15.24
CA PRO A 137 18.72 2.57 -16.54
C PRO A 137 19.88 2.42 -17.53
N ASP A 138 21.12 2.22 -17.05
CA ASP A 138 22.29 2.08 -17.92
C ASP A 138 22.28 0.75 -18.71
N SER A 139 21.47 -0.22 -18.27
CA SER A 139 21.28 -1.49 -18.99
C SER A 139 20.67 -1.31 -20.38
N ASP A 140 19.94 -0.22 -20.63
CA ASP A 140 19.41 0.09 -21.97
C ASP A 140 20.53 0.48 -22.95
N ASN A 141 21.69 0.92 -22.42
CA ASN A 141 22.91 1.18 -23.18
C ASN A 141 23.87 -0.03 -23.17
N GLY A 142 23.41 -1.21 -22.75
CA GLY A 142 24.22 -2.43 -22.65
C GLY A 142 25.11 -2.51 -21.41
N VAL A 143 24.92 -1.65 -20.41
CA VAL A 143 25.76 -1.59 -19.20
C VAL A 143 25.06 -2.29 -18.03
N GLY A 144 25.46 -3.54 -17.79
CA GLY A 144 24.91 -4.37 -16.72
C GLY A 144 23.53 -4.96 -17.04
N PRO A 145 22.99 -5.81 -16.14
CA PRO A 145 21.69 -6.45 -16.34
C PRO A 145 20.53 -5.47 -16.14
N LYS A 146 19.43 -5.71 -16.85
CA LYS A 146 18.14 -5.06 -16.58
C LYS A 146 17.64 -5.41 -15.19
N ARG A 147 17.13 -4.41 -14.48
CA ARG A 147 16.63 -4.52 -13.11
C ARG A 147 15.17 -4.09 -13.05
N TYR A 148 14.35 -4.80 -13.83
CA TYR A 148 12.92 -4.53 -13.90
C TYR A 148 12.23 -4.76 -12.57
N TYR A 149 11.47 -3.74 -12.17
CA TYR A 149 10.66 -3.71 -10.96
C TYR A 149 9.17 -3.62 -11.28
N PHE A 150 8.65 -2.46 -11.69
CA PHE A 150 7.27 -2.33 -12.19
C PHE A 150 7.15 -2.45 -13.71
N HIS A 151 8.23 -2.71 -14.45
CA HIS A 151 8.23 -2.78 -15.92
C HIS A 151 7.05 -3.59 -16.49
N GLU A 152 6.93 -4.85 -16.09
CA GLU A 152 5.90 -5.76 -16.60
C GLU A 152 4.49 -5.28 -16.21
N LEU A 153 4.33 -4.69 -15.02
CA LEU A 153 3.06 -4.11 -14.58
C LEU A 153 2.70 -2.86 -15.39
N ILE A 154 3.67 -1.99 -15.69
CA ILE A 154 3.48 -0.78 -16.50
C ILE A 154 3.04 -1.16 -17.91
N GLU A 155 3.75 -2.11 -18.55
CA GLU A 155 3.39 -2.60 -19.88
C GLU A 155 2.02 -3.28 -19.89
N TYR A 156 1.68 -4.04 -18.85
CA TYR A 156 0.35 -4.61 -18.70
C TYR A 156 -0.74 -3.53 -18.59
N LEU A 157 -0.56 -2.53 -17.73
CA LEU A 157 -1.53 -1.43 -17.56
C LEU A 157 -1.73 -0.66 -18.87
N LYS A 158 -0.65 -0.43 -19.62
CA LYS A 158 -0.71 0.14 -20.98
C LYS A 158 -1.51 -0.73 -21.93
N SER A 159 -1.29 -2.05 -21.90
CA SER A 159 -2.02 -3.00 -22.75
C SER A 159 -3.54 -2.99 -22.52
N ILE A 160 -3.99 -2.65 -21.30
CA ILE A 160 -5.42 -2.53 -20.96
C ILE A 160 -5.94 -1.07 -21.04
N GLY A 161 -5.16 -0.19 -21.69
CA GLY A 161 -5.55 1.15 -22.11
C GLY A 161 -5.25 2.28 -21.12
N TYR A 162 -4.35 2.07 -20.16
CA TYR A 162 -3.80 3.18 -19.38
C TYR A 162 -2.68 3.89 -20.15
N GLU A 163 -2.58 5.20 -19.96
CA GLU A 163 -1.67 6.06 -20.71
C GLU A 163 -0.76 6.84 -19.75
N GLU A 164 0.55 6.76 -19.98
CA GLU A 164 1.55 7.45 -19.15
C GLU A 164 1.31 8.96 -19.12
N GLY A 165 1.25 9.54 -17.91
CA GLY A 165 1.04 10.98 -17.73
C GLY A 165 -0.38 11.48 -18.01
N VAL A 166 -1.30 10.61 -18.41
CA VAL A 166 -2.73 10.93 -18.57
C VAL A 166 -3.56 10.18 -17.54
N THR A 167 -3.42 8.86 -17.49
CA THR A 167 -4.15 7.97 -16.57
C THR A 167 -3.21 7.02 -15.80
N LEU A 168 -1.92 6.97 -16.11
CA LEU A 168 -0.92 6.18 -15.41
C LEU A 168 0.22 7.07 -14.89
N PHE A 169 0.44 6.98 -13.58
CA PHE A 169 1.44 7.76 -12.85
C PHE A 169 2.16 6.84 -11.86
N ALA A 170 3.35 7.24 -11.43
CA ALA A 170 3.98 6.67 -10.24
C ALA A 170 4.29 7.76 -9.23
N PHE A 171 4.40 7.36 -7.97
CA PHE A 171 4.88 8.15 -6.86
C PHE A 171 6.20 7.55 -6.38
N PRO A 172 7.33 7.79 -7.08
CA PRO A 172 8.63 7.48 -6.53
C PRO A 172 8.91 8.42 -5.34
N TYR A 173 9.60 7.91 -4.33
CA TYR A 173 9.91 8.66 -3.11
C TYR A 173 11.27 8.25 -2.57
N ASP A 174 11.82 9.08 -1.70
CA ASP A 174 13.04 8.75 -0.97
C ASP A 174 12.74 7.65 0.06
N TRP A 175 12.99 6.41 -0.33
CA TRP A 175 12.71 5.22 0.49
C TRP A 175 13.55 5.12 1.77
N ARG A 176 14.50 6.05 1.98
CA ARG A 176 15.28 6.17 3.21
C ARG A 176 14.58 7.04 4.26
N ASP A 177 13.77 8.00 3.82
CA ASP A 177 13.03 8.97 4.64
C ASP A 177 11.90 8.26 5.41
N SER A 178 11.36 8.92 6.44
CA SER A 178 10.24 8.40 7.21
C SER A 178 9.03 8.09 6.32
N ILE A 179 8.36 6.96 6.57
CA ILE A 179 7.11 6.61 5.91
C ILE A 179 6.00 7.64 6.20
N ILE A 180 6.09 8.36 7.34
CA ILE A 180 5.17 9.44 7.71
C ILE A 180 5.37 10.65 6.78
N ASN A 181 6.62 11.06 6.56
CA ASN A 181 6.94 12.14 5.62
C ASN A 181 6.52 11.76 4.20
N SER A 182 6.82 10.53 3.80
CA SER A 182 6.41 9.98 2.50
C SER A 182 4.89 9.95 2.33
N ALA A 183 4.14 9.67 3.39
CA ALA A 183 2.68 9.67 3.39
C ALA A 183 2.06 11.08 3.21
N PHE A 184 2.65 12.11 3.82
CA PHE A 184 2.26 13.50 3.57
C PHE A 184 2.54 13.92 2.13
N LYS A 185 3.71 13.53 1.60
CA LYS A 185 4.09 13.75 0.19
C LYS A 185 3.10 13.03 -0.76
N LEU A 186 2.72 11.78 -0.45
CA LEU A 186 1.73 11.02 -1.23
C LEU A 186 0.35 11.68 -1.20
N SER A 187 -0.11 12.16 -0.04
CA SER A 187 -1.39 12.88 0.09
C SER A 187 -1.44 14.11 -0.82
N THR A 188 -0.36 14.89 -0.83
CA THR A 188 -0.20 16.05 -1.70
C THR A 188 -0.17 15.63 -3.18
N TYR A 189 0.55 14.56 -3.50
CA TYR A 189 0.64 14.03 -4.86
C TYR A 189 -0.73 13.58 -5.40
N ILE A 190 -1.53 12.87 -4.59
CA ILE A 190 -2.89 12.46 -4.96
C ILE A 190 -3.76 13.69 -5.28
N ALA A 191 -3.70 14.75 -4.47
CA ALA A 191 -4.42 15.99 -4.74
C ALA A 191 -3.99 16.65 -6.06
N ASN A 192 -2.69 16.65 -6.35
CA ASN A 192 -2.15 17.17 -7.60
C ASN A 192 -2.60 16.35 -8.81
N ILE A 193 -2.57 15.01 -8.74
CA ILE A 193 -3.04 14.15 -9.84
C ILE A 193 -4.54 14.33 -10.09
N LYS A 194 -5.36 14.41 -9.04
CA LYS A 194 -6.79 14.71 -9.19
C LYS A 194 -7.02 16.04 -9.89
N THR A 195 -6.25 17.06 -9.53
CA THR A 195 -6.33 18.39 -10.15
C THR A 195 -5.90 18.35 -11.63
N LEU A 196 -4.77 17.69 -11.91
CA LEU A 196 -4.21 17.54 -13.26
C LEU A 196 -5.18 16.81 -14.20
N THR A 197 -5.79 15.73 -13.71
CA THR A 197 -6.66 14.85 -14.51
C THR A 197 -8.13 15.24 -14.45
N LYS A 198 -8.50 16.20 -13.58
CA LYS A 198 -9.88 16.57 -13.24
C LYS A 198 -10.70 15.39 -12.70
N ALA A 199 -10.04 14.34 -12.21
CA ALA A 199 -10.70 13.17 -11.65
C ALA A 199 -11.12 13.40 -10.19
N ASN A 200 -12.30 12.91 -9.82
CA ASN A 200 -12.80 13.00 -8.45
C ASN A 200 -12.08 12.03 -7.49
N LYS A 201 -11.53 10.94 -8.01
CA LYS A 201 -10.78 9.92 -7.26
C LYS A 201 -9.60 9.40 -8.08
N VAL A 202 -8.70 8.69 -7.42
CA VAL A 202 -7.61 7.91 -8.04
C VAL A 202 -7.69 6.45 -7.61
N ASN A 203 -7.01 5.58 -8.35
CA ASN A 203 -6.71 4.21 -7.96
C ASN A 203 -5.23 4.14 -7.52
N LEU A 204 -4.95 3.37 -6.48
CA LEU A 204 -3.58 3.15 -5.98
C LEU A 204 -3.17 1.70 -6.19
N ILE A 205 -1.94 1.48 -6.63
CA ILE A 205 -1.30 0.16 -6.61
C ILE A 205 0.00 0.30 -5.84
N SER A 206 0.11 -0.38 -4.69
CA SER A 206 1.28 -0.29 -3.83
C SER A 206 1.97 -1.64 -3.68
N HIS A 207 3.29 -1.65 -3.54
CA HIS A 207 4.05 -2.85 -3.24
C HIS A 207 4.92 -2.72 -1.99
N SER A 208 4.98 -3.78 -1.17
CA SER A 208 5.89 -3.88 -0.04
C SER A 208 5.78 -2.64 0.86
N MET A 209 6.90 -1.95 1.17
CA MET A 209 6.90 -0.72 1.97
C MET A 209 5.97 0.39 1.45
N GLY A 210 5.67 0.42 0.15
CA GLY A 210 4.71 1.36 -0.44
C GLY A 210 3.29 1.21 0.11
N GLY A 211 2.92 0.01 0.57
CA GLY A 211 1.67 -0.21 1.27
C GLY A 211 1.64 0.46 2.64
N TYR A 212 2.75 0.48 3.38
CA TYR A 212 2.84 1.26 4.61
C TYR A 212 2.71 2.75 4.35
N VAL A 213 3.37 3.28 3.30
CA VAL A 213 3.25 4.69 2.92
C VAL A 213 1.79 5.05 2.62
N SER A 214 1.10 4.17 1.87
CA SER A 214 -0.31 4.34 1.52
C SER A 214 -1.23 4.30 2.75
N LYS A 215 -1.07 3.28 3.61
CA LYS A 215 -1.85 3.11 4.84
C LYS A 215 -1.61 4.25 5.83
N THR A 216 -0.35 4.67 5.97
CA THR A 216 0.03 5.84 6.78
C THR A 216 -0.64 7.10 6.25
N ALA A 217 -0.78 7.26 4.93
CA ALA A 217 -1.44 8.41 4.33
C ALA A 217 -2.93 8.50 4.74
N TYR A 218 -3.63 7.37 4.87
CA TYR A 218 -5.00 7.35 5.41
C TYR A 218 -5.05 7.71 6.90
N VAL A 219 -4.04 7.30 7.68
CA VAL A 219 -3.96 7.60 9.11
C VAL A 219 -3.68 9.08 9.37
N VAL A 220 -2.74 9.69 8.63
CA VAL A 220 -2.34 11.10 8.83
C VAL A 220 -3.28 12.09 8.13
N ASN A 221 -4.02 11.63 7.12
CA ASN A 221 -5.06 12.40 6.45
C ASN A 221 -6.35 11.57 6.34
N ARG A 222 -7.20 11.68 7.35
CA ARG A 222 -8.46 10.91 7.47
C ARG A 222 -9.47 11.19 6.37
N GLU A 223 -9.29 12.22 5.55
CA GLU A 223 -10.18 12.50 4.41
C GLU A 223 -9.65 11.89 3.10
N LEU A 224 -8.39 11.41 3.09
CA LEU A 224 -7.73 10.93 1.89
C LEU A 224 -8.43 9.71 1.27
N TYR A 225 -8.98 8.82 2.10
CA TYR A 225 -9.69 7.63 1.61
C TYR A 225 -10.85 7.97 0.67
N LYS A 226 -11.50 9.13 0.86
CA LYS A 226 -12.59 9.63 0.00
C LYS A 226 -12.08 9.98 -1.41
N SER A 227 -10.79 10.28 -1.53
CA SER A 227 -10.11 10.53 -2.80
C SER A 227 -9.58 9.27 -3.48
N VAL A 228 -9.70 8.09 -2.85
CA VAL A 228 -9.23 6.82 -3.40
C VAL A 228 -10.42 5.90 -3.69
N ASN A 229 -10.51 5.45 -4.94
CA ASN A 229 -11.55 4.53 -5.39
C ASN A 229 -11.13 3.09 -5.09
N VAL A 230 -10.04 2.63 -5.70
CA VAL A 230 -9.47 1.29 -5.51
C VAL A 230 -8.06 1.42 -4.95
N HIS A 231 -7.71 0.62 -3.94
CA HIS A 231 -6.32 0.41 -3.54
C HIS A 231 -5.99 -1.09 -3.62
N ILE A 232 -5.04 -1.43 -4.50
CA ILE A 232 -4.51 -2.78 -4.65
C ILE A 232 -3.13 -2.82 -3.97
N SER A 233 -2.99 -3.62 -2.93
CA SER A 233 -1.71 -3.86 -2.26
C SER A 233 -1.09 -5.17 -2.74
N PHE A 234 0.19 -5.15 -3.04
CA PHE A 234 1.00 -6.32 -3.36
C PHE A 234 2.03 -6.56 -2.26
N ALA A 235 2.00 -7.76 -1.66
CA ALA A 235 3.06 -8.24 -0.77
C ALA A 235 3.48 -7.23 0.32
N THR A 236 2.56 -6.42 0.82
CA THR A 236 2.88 -5.46 1.89
C THR A 236 3.02 -6.24 3.19
N PRO A 237 4.17 -6.20 3.87
CA PRO A 237 4.36 -6.92 5.13
C PRO A 237 3.64 -6.20 6.27
N TRP A 238 2.32 -6.20 6.38
CA TRP A 238 1.61 -5.36 7.38
C TRP A 238 2.07 -5.56 8.83
N GLN A 239 2.61 -6.73 9.15
CA GLN A 239 3.25 -7.06 10.43
C GLN A 239 4.77 -7.28 10.29
N GLY A 240 5.44 -6.61 9.35
CA GLY A 240 6.88 -6.70 9.14
C GLY A 240 7.38 -8.04 8.57
N THR A 241 8.71 -8.21 8.57
CA THR A 241 9.48 -9.22 7.79
C THR A 241 10.29 -10.18 8.68
N GLY A 242 9.93 -10.30 9.97
CA GLY A 242 10.62 -11.20 10.89
C GLY A 242 11.88 -10.58 11.53
N ARG A 243 13.01 -11.30 11.52
CA ARG A 243 14.28 -10.89 12.17
C ARG A 243 15.41 -10.57 11.18
N ASP A 244 15.07 -10.35 9.91
CA ASP A 244 16.00 -9.99 8.83
C ASP A 244 16.78 -8.69 9.11
N TRP A 245 16.19 -7.78 9.90
CA TRP A 245 16.82 -6.52 10.29
C TRP A 245 18.10 -6.72 11.11
N ILE A 246 18.27 -7.84 11.83
CA ILE A 246 19.49 -8.16 12.59
C ILE A 246 20.64 -8.43 11.62
N ALA A 247 20.42 -9.33 10.65
CA ALA A 247 21.39 -9.62 9.61
C ALA A 247 21.71 -8.36 8.79
N SER A 248 20.67 -7.60 8.42
CA SER A 248 20.82 -6.36 7.65
C SER A 248 21.63 -5.29 8.41
N SER A 249 21.51 -5.22 9.74
CA SER A 249 22.25 -4.24 10.55
C SER A 249 23.72 -4.61 10.76
N LEU A 250 24.06 -5.91 10.74
CA LEU A 250 25.46 -6.38 10.90
C LEU A 250 26.20 -6.49 9.58
N PHE A 251 25.58 -7.20 8.62
CA PHE A 251 26.21 -7.65 7.38
C PHE A 251 25.73 -6.88 6.16
N GLY A 252 24.57 -6.22 6.26
CA GLY A 252 23.90 -5.62 5.11
C GLY A 252 23.34 -6.66 4.13
N GLY A 253 23.16 -6.22 2.89
CA GLY A 253 22.75 -7.08 1.78
C GLY A 253 22.97 -6.35 0.47
N ASN A 254 23.26 -7.08 -0.61
CA ASN A 254 23.59 -6.45 -1.90
C ASN A 254 22.35 -6.14 -2.77
N LEU A 255 21.14 -6.29 -2.23
CA LEU A 255 19.86 -6.11 -2.96
C LEU A 255 19.80 -6.94 -4.25
N ASN A 256 20.44 -8.11 -4.28
CA ASN A 256 20.65 -8.96 -5.47
C ASN A 256 21.50 -8.33 -6.57
N ASN A 257 22.23 -7.24 -6.31
CA ASN A 257 23.18 -6.62 -7.23
C ASN A 257 24.61 -7.03 -6.85
N ILE A 258 25.24 -7.90 -7.64
CA ILE A 258 26.59 -8.44 -7.35
C ILE A 258 27.71 -7.37 -7.38
N LYS A 259 27.46 -6.18 -7.93
CA LYS A 259 28.40 -5.05 -7.93
C LYS A 259 28.18 -4.07 -6.79
N LEU A 260 27.15 -4.31 -5.97
CA LEU A 260 26.83 -3.52 -4.80
C LEU A 260 27.41 -4.18 -3.55
N ASP A 261 28.31 -3.46 -2.88
CA ASP A 261 28.84 -3.86 -1.58
C ASP A 261 27.72 -3.89 -0.53
N ALA A 262 27.56 -5.03 0.13
CA ALA A 262 26.56 -5.21 1.18
C ALA A 262 26.76 -4.23 2.35
N LEU A 263 28.01 -3.89 2.68
CA LEU A 263 28.31 -2.94 3.76
C LEU A 263 27.91 -1.50 3.38
N ALA A 264 27.99 -1.13 2.11
CA ALA A 264 27.48 0.17 1.66
C ALA A 264 25.96 0.28 1.87
N VAL A 265 25.21 -0.80 1.60
CA VAL A 265 23.76 -0.84 1.84
C VAL A 265 23.44 -0.80 3.33
N ARG A 266 24.21 -1.53 4.15
CA ARG A 266 24.10 -1.47 5.62
C ARG A 266 24.27 -0.03 6.11
N ASP A 267 25.34 0.63 5.67
CA ASP A 267 25.68 1.98 6.12
C ASP A 267 24.61 3.02 5.73
N VAL A 268 24.05 2.91 4.52
CA VAL A 268 22.88 3.72 4.13
C VAL A 268 21.66 3.40 4.99
N SER A 269 21.41 2.12 5.30
CA SER A 269 20.27 1.70 6.12
C SER A 269 20.38 2.22 7.56
N LEU A 270 21.57 2.20 8.17
CA LEU A 270 21.82 2.79 9.50
C LEU A 270 21.56 4.31 9.52
N GLY A 271 21.76 4.98 8.39
CA GLY A 271 21.45 6.40 8.20
C GLY A 271 19.99 6.71 7.83
N SER A 272 19.14 5.70 7.66
CA SER A 272 17.78 5.82 7.12
C SER A 272 16.73 5.68 8.23
N ILE A 273 15.79 6.61 8.31
CA ILE A 273 14.68 6.53 9.27
C ILE A 273 13.76 5.33 8.96
N ALA A 274 13.53 5.05 7.67
CA ALA A 274 12.70 3.93 7.22
C ALA A 274 13.21 2.56 7.73
N HIS A 275 14.52 2.40 7.93
CA HIS A 275 15.10 1.18 8.48
C HIS A 275 14.57 0.90 9.89
N TYR A 276 14.59 1.92 10.76
CA TYR A 276 14.11 1.82 12.14
C TYR A 276 12.59 1.71 12.24
N GLU A 277 11.85 2.32 11.31
CA GLU A 277 10.40 2.13 11.21
C GLU A 277 10.05 0.69 10.83
N ARG A 278 10.74 0.10 9.85
CA ARG A 278 10.58 -1.31 9.49
C ARG A 278 10.93 -2.25 10.66
N MET A 279 12.00 -1.96 11.39
CA MET A 279 12.34 -2.68 12.62
C MET A 279 11.21 -2.64 13.65
N ALA A 280 10.64 -1.45 13.89
CA ALA A 280 9.53 -1.27 14.83
C ALA A 280 8.28 -2.07 14.42
N LEU A 281 7.97 -2.10 13.12
CA LEU A 281 6.87 -2.90 12.56
C LEU A 281 7.11 -4.41 12.73
N SER A 282 8.34 -4.88 12.50
CA SER A 282 8.71 -6.30 12.63
C SER A 282 8.75 -6.81 14.08
N ASN A 283 9.15 -5.99 15.06
CA ASN A 283 9.28 -6.42 16.46
C ASN A 283 7.94 -6.49 17.22
N LYS A 284 6.89 -5.80 16.73
CA LYS A 284 5.55 -5.83 17.36
C LYS A 284 4.63 -6.90 16.79
N ALA A 285 5.03 -7.53 15.70
CA ALA A 285 4.36 -8.65 15.07
C ALA A 285 4.56 -9.96 15.84
N LYS A 286 3.83 -10.12 16.95
CA LYS A 286 3.86 -11.33 17.78
C LYS A 286 3.08 -12.51 17.20
N ASN A 287 2.25 -12.28 16.17
CA ASN A 287 1.32 -13.28 15.66
C ASN A 287 1.74 -13.78 14.28
N VAL A 288 2.91 -14.41 14.21
CA VAL A 288 3.26 -15.22 13.05
C VAL A 288 2.48 -16.53 13.20
N GLY A 289 1.25 -16.57 12.67
CA GLY A 289 0.29 -17.64 12.92
C GLY A 289 0.87 -19.05 12.77
N GLY A 290 1.00 -19.76 13.89
CA GLY A 290 1.56 -21.10 13.98
C GLY A 290 1.96 -21.47 15.41
N SER A 291 2.42 -22.72 15.60
CA SER A 291 2.99 -23.20 16.88
C SER A 291 4.42 -22.70 17.12
N LEU A 292 5.09 -22.19 16.07
CA LEU A 292 6.47 -21.73 16.12
C LEU A 292 6.54 -20.27 16.59
N THR A 293 7.28 -20.03 17.66
CA THR A 293 7.60 -18.68 18.13
C THR A 293 8.92 -18.23 17.48
N PRO A 294 8.98 -17.03 16.85
CA PRO A 294 10.23 -16.46 16.36
C PRO A 294 11.31 -16.41 17.45
N ARG A 295 12.55 -16.79 17.11
CA ARG A 295 13.69 -16.84 18.05
C ARG A 295 14.90 -16.14 17.49
N ILE A 296 15.71 -15.63 18.41
CA ILE A 296 17.07 -15.17 18.14
C ILE A 296 18.00 -16.04 18.99
N VAL A 297 18.93 -16.74 18.34
CA VAL A 297 19.85 -17.67 19.01
C VAL A 297 21.28 -17.26 18.72
N ILE A 298 22.09 -17.06 19.76
CA ILE A 298 23.51 -16.69 19.66
C ILE A 298 24.34 -17.80 20.30
N ASN A 299 25.17 -18.48 19.52
CA ASN A 299 26.01 -19.60 20.00
C ASN A 299 25.23 -20.65 20.83
N GLY A 300 23.98 -20.92 20.44
CA GLY A 300 23.09 -21.87 21.12
C GLY A 300 22.27 -21.28 22.29
N VAL A 301 22.46 -20.01 22.64
CA VAL A 301 21.71 -19.31 23.69
C VAL A 301 20.61 -18.45 23.08
N SER A 302 19.37 -18.64 23.54
CA SER A 302 18.23 -17.79 23.13
C SER A 302 18.33 -16.40 23.78
N VAL A 303 18.13 -15.35 22.98
CA VAL A 303 18.15 -13.95 23.44
C VAL A 303 16.91 -13.20 22.95
N THR A 304 16.62 -12.06 23.59
CA THR A 304 15.55 -11.15 23.22
C THR A 304 16.02 -10.12 22.19
N GLU A 305 15.06 -9.47 21.53
CA GLU A 305 15.34 -8.35 20.61
C GLU A 305 16.05 -7.19 21.32
N ASP A 306 15.59 -6.84 22.52
CA ASP A 306 16.18 -5.75 23.30
C ASP A 306 17.65 -6.03 23.63
N GLN A 307 18.00 -7.27 23.98
CA GLN A 307 19.39 -7.68 24.22
C GLN A 307 20.25 -7.51 22.97
N VAL A 308 19.75 -7.90 21.79
CA VAL A 308 20.46 -7.73 20.51
C VAL A 308 20.58 -6.26 20.12
N ILE A 309 19.55 -5.46 20.34
CA ILE A 309 19.56 -4.02 20.08
C ILE A 309 20.66 -3.33 20.91
N GLN A 310 20.80 -3.68 22.19
CA GLN A 310 21.87 -3.12 23.03
C GLN A 310 23.27 -3.58 22.58
N GLY A 311 23.41 -4.83 22.13
CA GLY A 311 24.64 -5.33 21.53
C GLY A 311 25.02 -4.55 20.26
N LEU A 312 24.06 -4.36 19.35
CA LEU A 312 24.25 -3.59 18.11
C LEU A 312 24.60 -2.12 18.39
N LYS A 313 23.89 -1.48 19.30
CA LYS A 313 24.17 -0.10 19.74
C LYS A 313 25.60 0.04 20.22
N SER A 314 26.06 -0.89 21.05
CA SER A 314 27.41 -0.87 21.62
C SER A 314 28.47 -1.09 20.54
N PHE A 315 28.27 -2.09 19.68
CA PHE A 315 29.21 -2.45 18.63
C PHE A 315 29.31 -1.42 17.51
N LEU A 316 28.19 -0.86 17.07
CA LEU A 316 28.12 0.08 15.96
C LEU A 316 28.25 1.54 16.40
N LYS A 317 28.56 1.83 17.68
CA LYS A 317 28.67 3.20 18.21
C LYS A 317 29.65 4.07 17.42
N GLU A 318 30.75 3.50 16.95
CA GLU A 318 31.80 4.18 16.19
C GLU A 318 31.84 3.71 14.72
N ASN A 319 30.75 3.12 14.23
CA ASN A 319 30.66 2.66 12.85
C ASN A 319 30.92 3.83 11.88
N THR A 320 31.99 3.70 11.09
CA THR A 320 32.48 4.76 10.22
C THR A 320 32.15 4.43 8.77
N VAL A 321 31.38 5.33 8.14
CA VAL A 321 31.01 5.25 6.74
C VAL A 321 32.01 6.04 5.93
N TYR A 322 32.63 5.39 4.95
CA TYR A 322 33.58 6.02 4.02
C TYR A 322 32.92 6.32 2.67
N TYR A 323 33.12 7.52 2.16
CA TYR A 323 32.46 8.05 0.97
C TYR A 323 33.35 9.05 0.21
N GLY A 324 32.84 9.54 -0.93
CA GLY A 324 33.60 10.38 -1.86
C GLY A 324 34.55 9.58 -2.75
N GLU A 325 35.26 10.29 -3.63
CA GLU A 325 36.26 9.65 -4.51
C GLU A 325 37.31 8.91 -3.69
N ASN A 326 37.57 7.64 -4.06
CA ASN A 326 38.51 6.75 -3.39
C ASN A 326 38.30 6.62 -1.87
N ASN A 327 37.07 6.82 -1.35
CA ASN A 327 36.76 6.78 0.08
C ASN A 327 37.55 7.80 0.92
N ALA A 328 37.94 8.94 0.34
CA ALA A 328 38.77 9.94 1.00
C ALA A 328 38.08 10.65 2.19
N LYS A 329 36.76 10.54 2.31
CA LYS A 329 35.98 11.15 3.40
C LYS A 329 35.33 10.08 4.26
N SER A 330 35.06 10.44 5.51
CA SER A 330 34.36 9.55 6.43
C SER A 330 33.44 10.30 7.39
N ARG A 331 32.42 9.60 7.88
CA ARG A 331 31.53 10.10 8.94
C ARG A 331 31.08 8.93 9.82
N VAL A 332 30.99 9.16 11.13
CA VAL A 332 30.45 8.16 12.06
C VAL A 332 28.93 8.12 11.93
N ILE A 333 28.40 6.96 11.58
CA ILE A 333 26.96 6.68 11.47
C ILE A 333 26.65 5.49 12.41
N PRO A 334 26.24 5.78 13.65
CA PRO A 334 25.99 4.75 14.63
C PRO A 334 24.65 4.06 14.40
N PHE A 335 24.46 2.90 15.03
CA PHE A 335 23.12 2.35 15.21
C PHE A 335 22.32 3.23 16.19
N ARG A 336 21.16 3.70 15.74
CA ARG A 336 20.27 4.63 16.48
C ARG A 336 19.11 3.91 17.17
N ASP A 337 19.40 3.31 18.33
CA ASP A 337 18.36 2.68 19.16
C ASP A 337 17.33 3.69 19.69
N ASP A 338 17.73 4.93 19.91
CA ASP A 338 16.85 6.05 20.25
C ASP A 338 15.76 6.28 19.20
N ILE A 339 16.13 6.24 17.91
CA ILE A 339 15.17 6.36 16.81
C ILE A 339 14.26 5.14 16.77
N TYR A 340 14.79 3.92 16.89
CA TYR A 340 13.97 2.72 17.01
C TYR A 340 12.94 2.84 18.15
N THR A 341 13.35 3.24 19.35
CA THR A 341 12.47 3.39 20.52
C THR A 341 11.39 4.45 20.27
N SER A 342 11.76 5.58 19.66
CA SER A 342 10.82 6.63 19.25
C SER A 342 9.77 6.09 18.27
N LYS A 343 10.19 5.35 17.23
CA LYS A 343 9.27 4.77 16.23
C LYS A 343 8.40 3.66 16.78
N ALA A 344 8.95 2.78 17.63
CA ALA A 344 8.21 1.70 18.28
C ALA A 344 7.14 2.21 19.27
N SER A 345 7.32 3.42 19.82
CA SER A 345 6.34 4.06 20.69
C SER A 345 5.37 5.01 19.97
N ASN A 346 5.65 5.36 18.71
CA ASN A 346 4.87 6.28 17.91
C ASN A 346 3.45 5.76 17.59
N ASN A 347 2.44 6.58 17.86
CA ASN A 347 1.03 6.20 17.68
C ASN A 347 0.58 6.05 16.23
N ILE A 348 1.22 6.73 15.28
CA ILE A 348 0.94 6.57 13.84
C ILE A 348 1.50 5.23 13.39
N ILE A 349 2.75 4.91 13.75
CA ILE A 349 3.39 3.63 13.40
C ILE A 349 2.61 2.44 14.00
N LYS A 350 2.15 2.57 15.25
CA LYS A 350 1.27 1.58 15.91
C LYS A 350 0.01 1.24 15.10
N GLN A 351 -0.67 2.27 14.60
CA GLN A 351 -1.87 2.11 13.77
C GLN A 351 -1.62 1.40 12.44
N ILE A 352 -0.37 1.30 11.96
CA ILE A 352 -0.05 0.60 10.70
C ILE A 352 -0.14 -0.91 10.88
N TYR A 353 0.31 -1.45 12.01
CA TYR A 353 0.28 -2.89 12.28
C TYR A 353 -0.89 -3.33 13.18
N ASP A 354 -1.55 -2.38 13.86
CA ASP A 354 -2.79 -2.64 14.55
C ASP A 354 -3.90 -2.94 13.54
N SER A 355 -4.60 -4.06 13.74
CA SER A 355 -5.69 -4.54 12.89
C SER A 355 -7.05 -3.87 13.20
N SER A 356 -7.04 -2.75 13.95
CA SER A 356 -8.25 -1.98 14.22
C SER A 356 -8.83 -1.41 12.92
N LYS A 357 -10.17 -1.38 12.80
CA LYS A 357 -10.86 -0.88 11.60
C LYS A 357 -10.40 0.55 11.28
N LEU A 358 -9.74 0.70 10.15
CA LEU A 358 -9.30 1.99 9.61
C LEU A 358 -10.33 2.55 8.63
N ASP A 359 -10.32 3.87 8.48
CA ASP A 359 -10.94 4.52 7.33
C ASP A 359 -10.26 3.99 6.06
N GLN A 360 -11.07 3.51 5.11
CA GLN A 360 -10.59 2.73 3.97
C GLN A 360 -11.17 3.25 2.65
N PRO A 361 -10.47 3.05 1.52
CA PRO A 361 -10.97 3.40 0.20
C PRO A 361 -12.28 2.67 -0.13
N SER A 362 -12.92 3.04 -1.24
CA SER A 362 -14.17 2.39 -1.67
C SER A 362 -13.99 0.88 -1.87
N TYR A 363 -12.83 0.47 -2.39
CA TYR A 363 -12.43 -0.92 -2.53
C TYR A 363 -10.96 -1.09 -2.15
N PHE A 364 -10.66 -2.16 -1.42
CA PHE A 364 -9.30 -2.55 -1.06
C PHE A 364 -9.07 -4.01 -1.44
N TYR A 365 -8.01 -4.26 -2.20
CA TYR A 365 -7.63 -5.61 -2.63
C TYR A 365 -6.22 -5.90 -2.16
N ASN A 366 -5.99 -7.14 -1.72
CA ASN A 366 -4.67 -7.57 -1.24
C ASN A 366 -4.20 -8.78 -2.05
N ILE A 367 -3.08 -8.63 -2.74
CA ILE A 367 -2.43 -9.68 -3.53
C ILE A 367 -1.21 -10.16 -2.73
N ILE A 368 -1.26 -11.44 -2.36
CA ILE A 368 -0.42 -12.06 -1.33
C ILE A 368 0.50 -13.09 -2.00
N GLY A 369 1.80 -13.03 -1.69
CA GLY A 369 2.73 -14.10 -2.05
C GLY A 369 2.70 -15.21 -0.99
N MET A 370 2.70 -16.46 -1.43
CA MET A 370 2.70 -17.64 -0.56
C MET A 370 3.62 -18.74 -1.10
N ASP A 371 3.74 -19.82 -0.33
CA ASP A 371 4.46 -21.05 -0.68
C ASP A 371 5.96 -20.87 -0.93
N LYS A 372 6.54 -19.76 -0.46
CA LYS A 372 7.99 -19.61 -0.33
C LYS A 372 8.41 -19.79 1.12
N PRO A 373 9.48 -20.57 1.37
CA PRO A 373 10.08 -20.65 2.69
C PRO A 373 10.46 -19.25 3.16
N THR A 374 9.79 -18.78 4.21
CA THR A 374 10.00 -17.45 4.77
C THR A 374 10.50 -17.62 6.20
N PRO A 375 11.73 -17.19 6.50
CA PRO A 375 12.31 -17.39 7.81
C PRO A 375 11.73 -16.43 8.84
N ILE A 376 11.50 -16.93 10.06
CA ILE A 376 10.98 -16.14 11.17
C ILE A 376 11.98 -16.03 12.32
N SER A 377 13.02 -16.88 12.32
CA SER A 377 14.09 -16.90 13.32
C SER A 377 15.45 -16.64 12.68
N ILE A 378 16.41 -16.26 13.52
CA ILE A 378 17.81 -16.10 13.12
C ILE A 378 18.74 -16.73 14.16
N ILE A 379 19.75 -17.44 13.66
CA ILE A 379 20.82 -18.04 14.44
C ILE A 379 22.12 -17.35 14.07
N LEU A 380 22.85 -16.84 15.06
CA LEU A 380 24.18 -16.24 14.95
C LEU A 380 25.19 -17.16 15.65
N LYS A 381 26.31 -17.45 14.99
CA LYS A 381 27.38 -18.31 15.51
C LYS A 381 28.76 -17.72 15.22
N GLY A 382 29.73 -17.99 16.10
CA GLY A 382 31.12 -17.66 15.88
C GLY A 382 31.76 -16.92 17.06
N GLU A 383 33.08 -16.74 16.99
CA GLU A 383 33.88 -16.11 18.06
C GLU A 383 33.67 -14.59 18.14
N GLY A 384 33.12 -13.99 17.08
CA GLY A 384 32.84 -12.56 17.01
C GLY A 384 31.63 -12.08 17.82
N ILE A 385 30.88 -13.01 18.43
CA ILE A 385 29.67 -12.71 19.20
C ILE A 385 29.52 -13.67 20.38
N SER A 386 29.04 -13.16 21.52
CA SER A 386 28.76 -13.98 22.70
C SER A 386 27.62 -13.42 23.54
N VAL A 387 27.14 -14.22 24.48
CA VAL A 387 26.21 -13.80 25.54
C VAL A 387 26.97 -13.90 26.86
N ASP A 388 27.11 -12.78 27.57
CA ASP A 388 27.85 -12.73 28.83
C ASP A 388 27.05 -13.30 30.02
N ALA A 389 27.67 -13.37 31.20
CA ALA A 389 27.03 -13.88 32.42
C ALA A 389 25.80 -13.07 32.87
N ASN A 390 25.68 -11.81 32.43
CA ASN A 390 24.54 -10.93 32.70
C ASN A 390 23.49 -10.99 31.58
N SER A 391 23.63 -11.94 30.64
CA SER A 391 22.78 -12.08 29.46
C SER A 391 22.84 -10.88 28.49
N ASN A 392 23.94 -10.12 28.48
CA ASN A 392 24.15 -9.09 27.47
C ASN A 392 24.76 -9.71 26.21
N VAL A 393 24.32 -9.23 25.05
CA VAL A 393 24.93 -9.60 23.77
C VAL A 393 26.17 -8.74 23.55
N VAL A 394 27.33 -9.39 23.42
CA VAL A 394 28.61 -8.73 23.13
C VAL A 394 29.03 -9.11 21.73
N ILE A 395 29.22 -8.10 20.87
CA ILE A 395 29.75 -8.27 19.52
C ILE A 395 31.14 -7.65 19.48
N SER A 396 32.15 -8.44 19.14
CA SER A 396 33.55 -8.03 19.09
C SER A 396 34.05 -7.85 17.66
N ASN A 397 33.61 -8.71 16.74
CA ASN A 397 34.02 -8.65 15.34
C ASN A 397 32.99 -9.34 14.42
N PHE A 398 32.29 -8.56 13.59
CA PHE A 398 31.27 -9.11 12.69
C PHE A 398 31.83 -10.05 11.62
N SER A 399 33.11 -9.93 11.24
CA SER A 399 33.74 -10.82 10.24
C SER A 399 33.88 -12.26 10.73
N ASN A 400 33.84 -12.48 12.05
CA ASN A 400 33.91 -13.79 12.69
C ASN A 400 32.53 -14.28 13.16
N ILE A 401 31.45 -13.77 12.55
CA ILE A 401 30.07 -14.17 12.82
C ILE A 401 29.47 -14.74 11.54
N PHE A 402 28.89 -15.93 11.65
CA PHE A 402 28.06 -16.54 10.65
C PHE A 402 26.61 -16.46 11.12
N TYR A 403 25.69 -16.17 10.20
CA TYR A 403 24.27 -16.23 10.50
C TYR A 403 23.57 -17.24 9.59
N ALA A 404 22.52 -17.83 10.11
CA ALA A 404 21.57 -18.65 9.37
C ALA A 404 20.18 -18.16 9.69
N MET A 405 19.37 -17.98 8.66
CA MET A 405 17.92 -17.81 8.83
C MET A 405 17.32 -19.20 9.11
N ASP A 406 16.40 -19.28 10.05
CA ASP A 406 15.82 -20.55 10.52
C ASP A 406 14.33 -20.39 10.87
N ASP A 407 13.68 -21.51 11.19
CA ASP A 407 12.24 -21.62 11.41
C ASP A 407 11.47 -21.04 10.22
N TYR A 408 11.21 -21.86 9.21
CA TYR A 408 10.56 -21.42 7.97
C TYR A 408 9.07 -21.71 7.99
N ILE A 409 8.28 -20.72 7.59
CA ILE A 409 6.84 -20.88 7.32
C ILE A 409 6.48 -20.39 5.92
N SER A 410 5.25 -20.64 5.49
CA SER A 410 4.77 -20.17 4.19
C SER A 410 4.65 -18.64 4.16
N GLY A 411 5.11 -18.04 3.06
CA GLY A 411 5.05 -16.61 2.78
C GLY A 411 5.62 -16.34 1.39
N ASP A 412 6.15 -15.14 1.16
CA ASP A 412 6.69 -14.72 -0.13
C ASP A 412 8.24 -14.76 -0.19
N GLY A 413 8.88 -15.30 0.86
CA GLY A 413 10.34 -15.39 1.01
C GLY A 413 10.96 -14.20 1.73
N LEU A 414 10.19 -13.14 1.97
CA LEU A 414 10.58 -11.97 2.78
C LEU A 414 9.58 -11.76 3.94
N ALA A 415 8.29 -11.79 3.62
CA ALA A 415 7.18 -11.58 4.52
C ALA A 415 6.32 -12.85 4.61
N THR A 416 5.89 -13.17 5.81
CA THR A 416 5.05 -14.35 6.04
C THR A 416 3.64 -14.11 5.50
N TYR A 417 2.94 -15.18 5.12
CA TYR A 417 1.56 -15.08 4.65
C TYR A 417 0.68 -14.27 5.61
N GLN A 418 0.80 -14.54 6.91
CA GLN A 418 0.04 -13.88 7.97
C GLN A 418 0.38 -12.39 8.09
N SER A 419 1.65 -12.02 7.94
CA SER A 419 2.05 -10.62 7.93
C SER A 419 1.43 -9.88 6.76
N VAL A 420 1.42 -10.49 5.57
CA VAL A 420 0.86 -9.90 4.36
C VAL A 420 -0.67 -9.89 4.36
N GLU A 421 -1.31 -10.84 5.04
CA GLU A 421 -2.78 -10.90 5.19
C GLU A 421 -3.30 -9.88 6.23
N ALA A 422 -2.50 -9.52 7.22
CA ALA A 422 -2.88 -8.67 8.36
C ALA A 422 -3.00 -7.17 8.04
N ASP A 423 -3.66 -6.85 6.92
CA ASP A 423 -3.79 -5.49 6.38
C ASP A 423 -4.66 -4.55 7.24
N GLY A 424 -5.54 -5.09 8.08
CA GLY A 424 -6.45 -4.31 8.94
C GLY A 424 -7.59 -3.60 8.19
N PHE A 425 -7.74 -3.84 6.89
CA PHE A 425 -8.85 -3.36 6.07
C PHE A 425 -9.95 -4.43 5.93
N GLU A 426 -11.18 -3.98 5.72
CA GLU A 426 -12.28 -4.83 5.25
C GLU A 426 -12.08 -5.09 3.74
N ALA A 427 -11.10 -5.94 3.41
CA ALA A 427 -10.69 -6.20 2.04
C ALA A 427 -11.81 -6.79 1.17
N THR A 428 -11.94 -6.23 -0.03
CA THR A 428 -12.81 -6.70 -1.11
C THR A 428 -12.44 -8.07 -1.63
N GLN A 429 -11.15 -8.37 -1.64
CA GLN A 429 -10.66 -9.71 -1.89
C GLN A 429 -9.22 -9.80 -1.41
N ARG A 430 -8.84 -10.99 -0.96
CA ARG A 430 -7.45 -11.39 -0.78
C ARG A 430 -7.17 -12.53 -1.75
N LEU A 431 -6.18 -12.39 -2.61
CA LEU A 431 -5.75 -13.44 -3.53
C LEU A 431 -4.31 -13.79 -3.27
N SER A 432 -4.05 -15.09 -3.19
CA SER A 432 -2.75 -15.62 -2.85
C SER A 432 -2.16 -16.39 -4.03
N PHE A 433 -0.89 -16.14 -4.32
CA PHE A 433 -0.18 -16.77 -5.42
C PHE A 433 1.17 -17.34 -4.96
N PRO A 434 1.65 -18.46 -5.54
CA PRO A 434 2.88 -19.13 -5.12
C PRO A 434 4.16 -18.44 -5.64
N TYR A 435 4.22 -17.11 -5.53
CA TYR A 435 5.30 -16.27 -6.05
C TYR A 435 6.12 -15.62 -4.92
N SER A 436 7.38 -15.33 -5.23
CA SER A 436 8.25 -14.59 -4.32
C SER A 436 7.83 -13.13 -4.21
N HIS A 437 8.34 -12.44 -3.18
CA HIS A 437 8.04 -11.05 -2.86
C HIS A 437 8.05 -10.13 -4.08
N ASN A 438 9.12 -10.16 -4.88
CA ASN A 438 9.20 -9.38 -6.13
C ASN A 438 8.61 -10.11 -7.34
N GLY A 439 8.57 -11.45 -7.32
CA GLY A 439 8.06 -12.26 -8.44
C GLY A 439 6.58 -12.02 -8.71
N ILE A 440 5.81 -11.66 -7.68
CA ILE A 440 4.38 -11.38 -7.79
C ILE A 440 4.07 -10.14 -8.66
N LEU A 441 5.02 -9.21 -8.79
CA LEU A 441 4.88 -8.04 -9.67
C LEU A 441 5.06 -8.36 -11.16
N LYS A 442 5.68 -9.50 -11.47
CA LYS A 442 6.04 -9.89 -12.85
C LYS A 442 5.10 -10.94 -13.44
N ASN A 443 4.22 -11.48 -12.61
CA ASN A 443 3.41 -12.61 -12.99
C ASN A 443 2.07 -12.20 -13.61
N ILE A 444 1.73 -12.86 -14.73
CA ILE A 444 0.51 -12.61 -15.48
C ILE A 444 -0.77 -12.89 -14.69
N ASP A 445 -0.80 -13.91 -13.83
CA ASP A 445 -1.99 -14.23 -13.02
C ASP A 445 -2.28 -13.11 -12.02
N SER A 446 -1.23 -12.49 -11.46
CA SER A 446 -1.35 -11.33 -10.57
C SER A 446 -1.77 -10.07 -11.33
N HIS A 447 -1.33 -9.89 -12.58
CA HIS A 447 -1.78 -8.79 -13.45
C HIS A 447 -3.24 -8.95 -13.88
N GLN A 448 -3.67 -10.17 -14.19
CA GLN A 448 -5.06 -10.46 -14.55
C GLN A 448 -6.03 -10.07 -13.44
N ALA A 449 -5.65 -10.23 -12.17
CA ALA A 449 -6.42 -9.76 -11.01
C ALA A 449 -6.68 -8.24 -11.05
N ILE A 450 -5.70 -7.45 -11.49
CA ILE A 450 -5.77 -5.98 -11.51
C ILE A 450 -6.86 -5.51 -12.46
N LYS A 451 -6.97 -6.10 -13.65
CA LYS A 451 -8.03 -5.74 -14.60
C LYS A 451 -9.42 -5.96 -13.99
N TYR A 452 -9.58 -7.03 -13.23
CA TYR A 452 -10.80 -7.33 -12.50
C TYR A 452 -11.09 -6.30 -11.40
N TYR A 453 -10.09 -5.96 -10.59
CA TYR A 453 -10.19 -4.98 -9.50
C TYR A 453 -10.45 -3.54 -9.96
N LEU A 454 -10.05 -3.22 -11.18
CA LEU A 454 -10.31 -1.93 -11.80
C LEU A 454 -11.69 -1.86 -12.49
N GLY A 455 -12.48 -2.95 -12.46
CA GLY A 455 -13.78 -3.02 -13.11
C GLY A 455 -13.69 -2.98 -14.64
N LEU A 456 -12.56 -3.40 -15.22
CA LEU A 456 -12.31 -3.37 -16.65
C LEU A 456 -12.61 -4.71 -17.34
N ASN A 457 -13.37 -5.59 -16.69
CA ASN A 457 -13.74 -6.89 -17.26
C ASN A 457 -14.68 -6.72 -18.45
N CYS A 458 -14.52 -7.61 -19.42
CA CYS A 458 -15.43 -7.70 -20.55
C CYS A 458 -16.58 -8.64 -20.19
N TYR A 459 -17.78 -8.27 -20.58
CA TYR A 459 -18.97 -9.07 -20.30
C TYR A 459 -18.99 -10.30 -21.20
N ILE A 460 -19.32 -11.46 -20.62
CA ILE A 460 -19.52 -12.71 -21.39
C ILE A 460 -20.98 -12.87 -21.86
N ILE A 461 -21.91 -12.17 -21.21
CA ILE A 461 -23.34 -12.37 -21.41
C ILE A 461 -23.72 -12.31 -22.90
N GLY A 462 -24.55 -13.28 -23.30
CA GLY A 462 -25.12 -13.34 -24.63
C GLY A 462 -25.26 -14.75 -25.16
N THR A 463 -25.63 -14.83 -26.43
CA THR A 463 -25.77 -16.09 -27.15
C THR A 463 -24.45 -16.47 -27.79
N TRP A 464 -24.04 -17.73 -27.67
CA TRP A 464 -22.77 -18.25 -28.17
C TRP A 464 -22.99 -19.51 -29.01
N SER A 465 -22.30 -19.59 -30.13
CA SER A 465 -22.17 -20.82 -30.92
C SER A 465 -20.92 -21.57 -30.48
N ILE A 466 -21.09 -22.67 -29.75
CA ILE A 466 -20.02 -23.54 -29.25
C ILE A 466 -19.87 -24.75 -30.18
N THR A 467 -18.66 -24.99 -30.64
CA THR A 467 -18.27 -26.19 -31.37
C THR A 467 -17.42 -27.10 -30.48
N LEU A 468 -17.90 -28.32 -30.28
CA LEU A 468 -17.18 -29.41 -29.62
C LEU A 468 -16.58 -30.32 -30.68
N LYS A 469 -15.33 -30.73 -30.49
CA LYS A 469 -14.63 -31.63 -31.40
C LYS A 469 -14.01 -32.78 -30.62
N ASP A 470 -14.36 -34.01 -30.98
CA ASP A 470 -13.82 -35.21 -30.33
C ASP A 470 -12.45 -35.62 -30.90
N SER A 471 -11.87 -36.68 -30.33
CA SER A 471 -10.57 -37.24 -30.74
C SER A 471 -10.54 -37.79 -32.17
N TYR A 472 -11.70 -38.03 -32.79
CA TYR A 472 -11.85 -38.52 -34.16
C TYR A 472 -12.19 -37.38 -35.15
N ASN A 473 -12.00 -36.12 -34.73
CA ASN A 473 -12.37 -34.92 -35.48
C ASN A 473 -13.86 -34.77 -35.80
N LYS A 474 -14.76 -35.54 -35.17
CA LYS A 474 -16.20 -35.33 -35.31
C LYS A 474 -16.57 -34.07 -34.55
N THR A 475 -17.35 -33.21 -35.20
CA THR A 475 -17.76 -31.92 -34.65
C THR A 475 -19.25 -31.93 -34.32
N SER A 476 -19.60 -31.29 -33.21
CA SER A 476 -20.97 -30.90 -32.88
C SER A 476 -21.00 -29.40 -32.58
N VAL A 477 -22.00 -28.71 -33.12
CA VAL A 477 -22.21 -27.29 -32.88
C VAL A 477 -23.47 -27.13 -32.05
N GLU A 478 -23.42 -26.26 -31.06
CA GLU A 478 -24.51 -25.95 -30.16
C GLU A 478 -24.63 -24.45 -29.93
N THR A 479 -25.87 -23.99 -29.78
CA THR A 479 -26.13 -22.62 -29.35
C THR A 479 -26.40 -22.63 -27.87
N VAL A 480 -25.57 -21.93 -27.10
CA VAL A 480 -25.77 -21.73 -25.66
C VAL A 480 -26.10 -20.29 -25.37
N PHE A 481 -26.90 -20.08 -24.33
CA PHE A 481 -27.01 -18.78 -23.71
C PHE A 481 -26.13 -18.74 -22.46
N ILE A 482 -25.26 -17.74 -22.37
CA ILE A 482 -24.39 -17.54 -21.21
C ILE A 482 -24.99 -16.40 -20.38
N ARG A 483 -25.36 -16.74 -19.14
CA ARG A 483 -25.77 -15.78 -18.10
C ARG A 483 -24.56 -15.40 -17.27
N GLU A 484 -24.37 -14.09 -17.10
CA GLU A 484 -23.37 -13.57 -16.20
C GLU A 484 -23.98 -13.44 -14.80
N SER A 485 -23.64 -14.41 -13.96
CA SER A 485 -24.00 -14.48 -12.54
C SER A 485 -22.73 -14.67 -11.69
N TYR A 486 -22.84 -14.79 -10.36
CA TYR A 486 -21.67 -15.03 -9.49
C TYR A 486 -20.92 -16.32 -9.85
N ASN A 487 -21.65 -17.35 -10.26
CA ASN A 487 -21.09 -18.52 -10.94
C ASN A 487 -21.58 -18.45 -12.39
N TRP A 488 -20.67 -18.36 -13.34
CA TRP A 488 -21.04 -18.23 -14.74
C TRP A 488 -21.77 -19.50 -15.17
N GLN A 489 -22.98 -19.31 -15.70
CA GLN A 489 -23.84 -20.39 -16.14
C GLN A 489 -24.06 -20.27 -17.62
N ALA A 490 -23.78 -21.36 -18.35
CA ALA A 490 -24.20 -21.49 -19.73
C ALA A 490 -25.06 -22.72 -19.88
N TYR A 491 -26.16 -22.60 -20.61
CA TYR A 491 -27.07 -23.71 -20.81
C TYR A 491 -27.53 -23.78 -22.26
N SER A 492 -27.72 -25.00 -22.73
CA SER A 492 -28.42 -25.38 -23.95
C SER A 492 -29.37 -26.53 -23.63
N THR A 493 -30.07 -27.03 -24.65
CA THR A 493 -30.88 -28.24 -24.53
C THR A 493 -30.08 -29.50 -24.25
N ARG A 494 -28.78 -29.54 -24.59
CA ARG A 494 -27.92 -30.72 -24.48
C ARG A 494 -26.88 -30.66 -23.37
N PHE A 495 -26.57 -29.48 -22.85
CA PHE A 495 -25.63 -29.37 -21.74
C PHE A 495 -25.79 -28.11 -20.89
N ASN A 496 -25.29 -28.19 -19.66
CA ASN A 496 -25.17 -27.08 -18.71
C ASN A 496 -23.73 -26.97 -18.23
N MET A 497 -23.14 -25.77 -18.31
CA MET A 497 -21.81 -25.44 -17.82
C MET A 497 -21.95 -24.50 -16.62
N ASN A 498 -21.27 -24.83 -15.53
CA ASN A 498 -21.16 -23.98 -14.36
C ASN A 498 -19.69 -23.81 -13.98
N GLY A 499 -19.23 -22.58 -13.82
CA GLY A 499 -17.82 -22.35 -13.55
C GLY A 499 -17.48 -20.97 -13.00
N THR A 500 -16.20 -20.85 -12.68
CA THR A 500 -15.59 -19.61 -12.20
C THR A 500 -14.78 -18.98 -13.31
N TYR A 501 -14.93 -17.66 -13.46
CA TYR A 501 -14.14 -16.86 -14.39
C TYR A 501 -13.15 -15.99 -13.62
N PHE A 502 -11.89 -16.07 -14.03
CA PHE A 502 -10.83 -15.23 -13.49
C PHE A 502 -9.79 -14.95 -14.57
N GLY A 503 -9.45 -13.67 -14.74
CA GLY A 503 -8.53 -13.22 -15.79
C GLY A 503 -9.15 -13.37 -17.18
N ASP A 504 -8.70 -14.36 -17.93
CA ASP A 504 -9.24 -14.77 -19.23
C ASP A 504 -9.71 -16.22 -19.25
N LYS A 505 -9.70 -16.92 -18.10
CA LYS A 505 -10.02 -18.33 -18.01
C LYS A 505 -11.37 -18.54 -17.35
N TRP A 506 -12.21 -19.33 -18.00
CA TRP A 506 -13.44 -19.86 -17.42
C TRP A 506 -13.30 -21.38 -17.28
N LYS A 507 -13.41 -21.86 -16.05
CA LYS A 507 -13.25 -23.28 -15.72
C LYS A 507 -14.33 -23.75 -14.76
N GLY A 508 -14.72 -25.01 -14.88
CA GLY A 508 -15.74 -25.56 -14.01
C GLY A 508 -16.22 -26.94 -14.41
N SER A 509 -17.43 -27.27 -13.98
CA SER A 509 -18.11 -28.52 -14.30
C SER A 509 -19.14 -28.32 -15.40
N MET A 510 -19.36 -29.39 -16.16
CA MET A 510 -20.32 -29.44 -17.25
C MET A 510 -21.11 -30.73 -17.16
N GLN A 511 -22.41 -30.69 -17.40
CA GLN A 511 -23.23 -31.86 -17.67
C GLN A 511 -23.58 -31.88 -19.15
N ILE A 512 -23.26 -32.98 -19.85
CA ILE A 512 -23.61 -33.21 -21.26
C ILE A 512 -24.52 -34.41 -21.31
N ASP A 513 -25.79 -34.21 -21.65
CA ASP A 513 -26.85 -35.22 -21.47
C ASP A 513 -26.78 -35.80 -20.03
N ASP A 514 -26.59 -37.11 -19.86
CA ASP A 514 -26.46 -37.79 -18.55
C ASP A 514 -25.01 -37.87 -18.02
N LYS A 515 -24.03 -37.26 -18.69
CA LYS A 515 -22.60 -37.39 -18.37
C LYS A 515 -22.06 -36.16 -17.66
N THR A 516 -21.12 -36.37 -16.74
CA THR A 516 -20.41 -35.29 -16.04
C THR A 516 -19.02 -35.09 -16.64
N ALA A 517 -18.67 -33.84 -16.91
CA ALA A 517 -17.40 -33.43 -17.47
C ALA A 517 -16.84 -32.20 -16.71
N THR A 518 -15.56 -31.93 -16.92
CA THR A 518 -14.92 -30.68 -16.51
C THR A 518 -14.44 -29.91 -17.73
N PHE A 519 -14.43 -28.59 -17.66
CA PHE A 519 -13.96 -27.75 -18.76
C PHE A 519 -12.98 -26.69 -18.29
N ASN A 520 -12.12 -26.27 -19.21
CA ASN A 520 -11.21 -25.15 -19.03
C ASN A 520 -11.08 -24.43 -20.38
N VAL A 521 -11.56 -23.19 -20.45
CA VAL A 521 -11.58 -22.38 -21.67
C VAL A 521 -10.94 -21.02 -21.44
N VAL A 522 -10.23 -20.54 -22.45
CA VAL A 522 -9.67 -19.19 -22.52
C VAL A 522 -10.59 -18.35 -23.38
N LEU A 523 -10.93 -17.16 -22.89
CA LEU A 523 -11.82 -16.19 -23.49
C LEU A 523 -11.01 -15.06 -24.13
N LYS A 524 -11.49 -14.55 -25.25
CA LYS A 524 -10.87 -13.42 -25.96
C LYS A 524 -11.85 -12.28 -26.11
N GLU A 525 -11.31 -11.08 -25.98
CA GLU A 525 -12.04 -9.83 -26.17
C GLU A 525 -12.42 -9.64 -27.64
N GLY A 526 -13.57 -9.05 -27.88
CA GLY A 526 -14.03 -8.59 -29.18
C GLY A 526 -14.05 -7.08 -29.30
N SER A 527 -14.64 -6.61 -30.40
CA SER A 527 -15.02 -5.21 -30.58
C SER A 527 -15.93 -4.76 -29.44
N SER A 528 -15.73 -3.56 -28.89
CA SER A 528 -16.64 -2.98 -27.91
C SER A 528 -18.05 -2.81 -28.51
N SER A 529 -19.09 -2.96 -27.70
CA SER A 529 -20.43 -2.57 -28.13
C SER A 529 -20.45 -1.07 -28.47
N GLY A 530 -21.41 -0.63 -29.28
CA GLY A 530 -21.60 0.79 -29.61
C GLY A 530 -21.75 1.70 -28.37
N ASP A 531 -22.03 1.11 -27.21
CA ASP A 531 -22.21 1.76 -25.92
C ASP A 531 -20.92 1.84 -25.08
N GLY A 532 -19.79 1.38 -25.62
CA GLY A 532 -18.47 1.46 -24.97
C GLY A 532 -18.16 0.36 -23.94
N ASN A 533 -19.04 -0.64 -23.78
CA ASN A 533 -18.78 -1.81 -22.93
C ASN A 533 -17.92 -2.84 -23.69
N CYS A 534 -16.91 -3.40 -23.02
CA CYS A 534 -16.12 -4.49 -23.61
C CYS A 534 -16.91 -5.81 -23.57
N LEU A 535 -16.86 -6.57 -24.66
CA LEU A 535 -17.51 -7.88 -24.80
C LEU A 535 -16.46 -8.95 -25.10
N LEU A 536 -16.66 -10.14 -24.56
CA LEU A 536 -15.92 -11.33 -25.00
C LEU A 536 -16.53 -11.84 -26.31
N SER A 537 -15.70 -12.16 -27.29
CA SER A 537 -16.14 -12.55 -28.64
C SER A 537 -15.91 -14.02 -28.94
N SER A 538 -14.87 -14.62 -28.36
CA SER A 538 -14.53 -16.01 -28.64
C SER A 538 -14.01 -16.72 -27.41
N MET A 539 -14.14 -18.05 -27.42
CA MET A 539 -13.59 -18.94 -26.41
C MET A 539 -12.90 -20.13 -27.05
N THR A 540 -11.86 -20.66 -26.42
CA THR A 540 -11.16 -21.86 -26.88
C THR A 540 -10.61 -22.62 -25.69
N GLY A 541 -10.74 -23.94 -25.68
CA GLY A 541 -10.23 -24.76 -24.59
C GLY A 541 -10.54 -26.23 -24.75
N SER A 542 -10.64 -26.91 -23.62
CA SER A 542 -10.83 -28.36 -23.57
C SER A 542 -11.89 -28.77 -22.56
N ILE A 543 -12.54 -29.89 -22.85
CA ILE A 543 -13.46 -30.59 -21.95
C ILE A 543 -12.92 -32.01 -21.71
N LEU A 544 -12.95 -32.45 -20.44
CA LEU A 544 -12.65 -33.81 -20.02
C LEU A 544 -13.93 -34.48 -19.53
N ASP A 545 -14.43 -35.47 -20.26
CA ASP A 545 -15.51 -36.35 -19.80
C ASP A 545 -14.96 -37.30 -18.73
N LEU A 546 -15.47 -37.19 -17.50
CA LEU A 546 -14.98 -37.96 -16.35
C LEU A 546 -15.38 -39.43 -16.41
N SER A 547 -16.42 -39.78 -17.16
CA SER A 547 -16.91 -41.16 -17.27
C SER A 547 -16.07 -42.00 -18.23
N SER A 548 -15.63 -41.40 -19.33
CA SER A 548 -14.87 -42.07 -20.40
C SER A 548 -13.39 -41.70 -20.44
N ASN A 549 -12.97 -40.72 -19.63
CA ASN A 549 -11.65 -40.08 -19.68
C ASN A 549 -11.30 -39.55 -21.08
N THR A 550 -12.31 -39.15 -21.86
CA THR A 550 -12.16 -38.63 -23.23
C THR A 550 -12.01 -37.11 -23.21
N MET A 551 -11.04 -36.61 -23.97
CA MET A 551 -10.80 -35.19 -24.17
C MET A 551 -11.50 -34.67 -25.44
N TYR A 552 -12.16 -33.52 -25.31
CA TYR A 552 -12.77 -32.79 -26.42
C TYR A 552 -12.14 -31.40 -26.51
N THR A 553 -12.02 -30.88 -27.73
CA THR A 553 -11.69 -29.47 -27.95
C THR A 553 -12.97 -28.65 -28.01
N LEU A 554 -13.01 -27.53 -27.28
CA LEU A 554 -14.11 -26.57 -27.29
C LEU A 554 -13.64 -25.30 -27.99
N THR A 555 -14.41 -24.83 -28.96
CA THR A 555 -14.31 -23.47 -29.51
C THR A 555 -15.67 -22.80 -29.45
N GLY A 556 -15.72 -21.49 -29.26
CA GLY A 556 -16.99 -20.77 -29.25
C GLY A 556 -16.86 -19.37 -29.81
N GLN A 557 -17.93 -18.90 -30.44
CA GLN A 557 -18.06 -17.55 -31.00
C GLN A 557 -19.35 -16.92 -30.49
N ARG A 558 -19.26 -15.68 -30.01
CA ARG A 558 -20.43 -14.92 -29.56
C ARG A 558 -21.25 -14.48 -30.78
N SER A 559 -22.55 -14.69 -30.71
CA SER A 559 -23.51 -14.19 -31.71
C SER A 559 -23.77 -12.69 -31.51
N THR A 560 -24.44 -12.07 -32.47
CA THR A 560 -24.83 -10.65 -32.43
C THR A 560 -25.92 -10.36 -31.39
N SER A 561 -26.08 -9.07 -31.06
CA SER A 561 -26.94 -8.44 -30.04
C SER A 561 -28.26 -9.14 -29.69
N GLY A 562 -28.58 -9.14 -28.39
CA GLY A 562 -29.82 -9.67 -27.83
C GLY A 562 -31.02 -8.73 -27.95
N ASN A 563 -32.20 -9.20 -27.51
CA ASN A 563 -33.47 -8.45 -27.56
C ASN A 563 -34.14 -8.31 -26.17
N GLU A 564 -33.45 -8.62 -25.07
CA GLU A 564 -34.00 -8.62 -23.70
C GLU A 564 -34.19 -7.20 -23.12
N CYS A 565 -33.34 -6.26 -23.54
CA CYS A 565 -33.35 -4.89 -23.05
C CYS A 565 -32.79 -3.91 -24.09
N ASN A 566 -33.22 -2.65 -23.99
CA ASN A 566 -32.65 -1.53 -24.76
C ASN A 566 -32.00 -0.48 -23.83
N SER A 567 -32.11 -0.68 -22.51
CA SER A 567 -31.58 0.20 -21.47
C SER A 567 -31.47 -0.55 -20.15
N ASP A 568 -30.63 -0.04 -19.24
CA ASP A 568 -30.53 -0.51 -17.86
C ASP A 568 -31.92 -0.56 -17.18
N LYS A 569 -32.15 -1.55 -16.32
CA LYS A 569 -33.40 -1.71 -15.57
C LYS A 569 -33.14 -1.64 -14.07
N SER A 570 -33.96 -0.90 -13.35
CA SER A 570 -33.91 -0.86 -11.88
C SER A 570 -34.12 -2.27 -11.30
N CYS A 571 -33.47 -2.56 -10.18
CA CYS A 571 -33.75 -3.76 -9.42
C CYS A 571 -33.76 -3.50 -7.91
N PRO A 572 -34.33 -4.42 -7.09
CA PRO A 572 -34.46 -4.18 -5.66
C PRO A 572 -33.11 -4.17 -4.94
N THR A 573 -32.91 -3.21 -4.05
CA THR A 573 -31.78 -3.20 -3.10
C THR A 573 -32.21 -2.53 -1.82
N GLU A 574 -31.87 -3.17 -0.70
CA GLU A 574 -32.13 -2.63 0.62
C GLU A 574 -31.22 -1.42 0.86
N ASN A 575 -31.80 -0.31 1.34
CA ASN A 575 -31.09 0.92 1.68
C ASN A 575 -30.27 1.56 0.54
N GLY A 576 -30.70 1.38 -0.71
CA GLY A 576 -30.07 2.01 -1.87
C GLY A 576 -30.81 1.76 -3.18
N ASN A 577 -30.26 2.33 -4.25
CA ASN A 577 -30.68 2.14 -5.62
C ASN A 577 -29.73 1.16 -6.31
N SER A 578 -30.27 0.28 -7.14
CA SER A 578 -29.47 -0.61 -7.97
C SER A 578 -30.08 -0.81 -9.34
N VAL A 579 -29.22 -1.16 -10.29
CA VAL A 579 -29.58 -1.39 -11.68
C VAL A 579 -29.00 -2.71 -12.16
N ARG A 580 -29.77 -3.41 -12.99
CA ARG A 580 -29.28 -4.44 -13.90
C ARG A 580 -28.85 -3.75 -15.18
N LYS A 581 -27.57 -3.89 -15.53
CA LYS A 581 -27.07 -3.31 -16.77
C LYS A 581 -27.61 -4.05 -17.98
N CYS A 582 -27.93 -3.30 -19.02
CA CYS A 582 -28.22 -3.82 -20.34
C CYS A 582 -26.94 -3.82 -21.17
N ILE A 583 -26.50 -5.00 -21.58
CA ILE A 583 -25.24 -5.21 -22.29
C ILE A 583 -25.56 -5.84 -23.64
N ASP A 584 -25.45 -5.05 -24.72
CA ASP A 584 -25.65 -5.52 -26.09
C ASP A 584 -26.98 -6.28 -26.26
N GLY A 585 -28.04 -5.73 -25.67
CA GLY A 585 -29.39 -6.29 -25.73
C GLY A 585 -29.69 -7.40 -24.72
N PHE A 586 -28.76 -7.74 -23.82
CA PHE A 586 -28.95 -8.74 -22.75
C PHE A 586 -28.94 -8.09 -21.36
N LEU A 587 -29.82 -8.53 -20.47
CA LEU A 587 -29.91 -7.95 -19.12
C LEU A 587 -29.09 -8.78 -18.14
N LEU A 588 -28.14 -8.15 -17.43
CA LEU A 588 -27.40 -8.85 -16.36
C LEU A 588 -28.34 -9.34 -15.27
N ASP A 589 -28.09 -10.55 -14.75
CA ASP A 589 -28.87 -11.09 -13.62
C ASP A 589 -28.48 -10.44 -12.29
N SER A 590 -27.23 -9.97 -12.19
CA SER A 590 -26.70 -9.28 -11.03
C SER A 590 -27.21 -7.84 -10.92
N CYS A 591 -27.60 -7.46 -9.70
CA CYS A 591 -27.92 -6.09 -9.35
C CYS A 591 -26.67 -5.33 -8.93
N ILE A 592 -26.37 -4.24 -9.61
CA ILE A 592 -25.24 -3.37 -9.29
C ILE A 592 -25.79 -2.16 -8.53
N ILE A 593 -25.31 -1.97 -7.29
CA ILE A 593 -25.69 -0.80 -6.48
C ILE A 593 -25.15 0.45 -7.17
N SER A 594 -26.06 1.34 -7.58
CA SER A 594 -25.72 2.63 -8.15
C SER A 594 -25.48 3.68 -7.05
N GLN A 595 -26.24 3.60 -5.95
CA GLN A 595 -26.12 4.53 -4.83
C GLN A 595 -26.72 3.94 -3.55
N CYS A 596 -26.07 4.11 -2.40
CA CYS A 596 -26.69 3.85 -1.10
C CYS A 596 -27.40 5.09 -0.55
N ASN A 597 -28.46 4.86 0.23
CA ASN A 597 -29.15 5.90 0.97
C ASN A 597 -28.19 6.56 1.97
N ALA A 598 -28.50 7.80 2.38
CA ALA A 598 -27.72 8.51 3.39
C ALA A 598 -27.64 7.69 4.69
N GLY A 599 -26.44 7.62 5.29
CA GLY A 599 -26.19 6.78 6.47
C GLY A 599 -25.91 5.31 6.15
N TYR A 600 -25.80 4.93 4.88
CA TYR A 600 -25.40 3.60 4.44
C TYR A 600 -24.24 3.68 3.45
N LYS A 601 -23.29 2.74 3.54
CA LYS A 601 -22.20 2.57 2.57
C LYS A 601 -22.34 1.25 1.82
N VAL A 602 -21.83 1.21 0.60
CA VAL A 602 -21.77 -0.03 -0.18
C VAL A 602 -20.86 -1.01 0.58
N SER A 603 -21.41 -2.13 1.03
CA SER A 603 -20.65 -3.27 1.53
C SER A 603 -19.79 -3.75 0.39
N VAL A 604 -18.54 -3.97 0.70
CA VAL A 604 -17.56 -4.43 -0.24
C VAL A 604 -17.94 -5.85 -0.71
N GLY A 605 -18.61 -5.95 -1.86
CA GLY A 605 -19.01 -7.23 -2.44
C GLY A 605 -17.78 -8.05 -2.82
N GLN A 606 -17.71 -9.29 -2.34
CA GLN A 606 -16.74 -10.26 -2.87
C GLN A 606 -17.24 -10.69 -4.26
N PRO A 607 -16.40 -11.31 -5.10
CA PRO A 607 -16.85 -11.96 -6.35
C PRO A 607 -17.98 -12.99 -6.16
N VAL A 608 -18.29 -13.37 -4.92
CA VAL A 608 -19.28 -14.38 -4.52
C VAL A 608 -20.45 -13.77 -3.72
N THR A 609 -20.37 -12.52 -3.28
CA THR A 609 -21.42 -11.86 -2.50
C THR A 609 -21.84 -10.53 -3.14
N PRO A 610 -23.13 -10.34 -3.47
CA PRO A 610 -23.63 -9.05 -3.91
C PRO A 610 -23.23 -7.95 -2.94
N SER A 611 -22.80 -6.81 -3.47
CA SER A 611 -22.71 -5.60 -2.67
C SER A 611 -24.10 -5.29 -2.08
N LYS A 612 -24.15 -4.84 -0.83
CA LYS A 612 -25.36 -4.41 -0.11
C LYS A 612 -25.14 -3.01 0.44
N CYS A 613 -26.18 -2.26 0.76
CA CYS A 613 -25.99 -1.03 1.52
C CYS A 613 -26.03 -1.37 3.02
N ILE A 614 -24.91 -1.18 3.72
CA ILE A 614 -24.76 -1.45 5.15
C ILE A 614 -24.72 -0.14 5.93
N GLU A 615 -25.31 -0.13 7.13
CA GLU A 615 -25.33 1.05 7.99
C GLU A 615 -23.91 1.56 8.24
N GLU A 616 -23.73 2.84 8.00
CA GLU A 616 -22.55 3.58 8.39
C GLU A 616 -22.63 3.71 9.92
N ASN A 617 -21.77 3.00 10.64
CA ASN A 617 -21.85 2.89 12.09
C ASN A 617 -21.68 4.28 12.74
N LEU A 618 -22.79 4.96 13.04
CA LEU A 618 -22.88 6.37 13.46
C LEU A 618 -22.54 6.60 14.94
N ASN A 619 -22.04 5.58 15.65
CA ASN A 619 -21.76 5.62 17.09
C ASN A 619 -20.70 6.67 17.50
N TRP A 620 -20.00 7.28 16.55
CA TRP A 620 -18.97 8.30 16.80
C TRP A 620 -19.50 9.74 16.87
N ILE A 621 -20.74 10.02 16.44
CA ILE A 621 -21.33 11.36 16.51
C ILE A 621 -22.22 11.53 17.76
N ILE A 622 -22.89 10.47 18.20
CA ILE A 622 -23.81 10.55 19.34
C ILE A 622 -23.03 10.65 20.67
N ALA A 623 -21.92 9.92 20.82
CA ALA A 623 -21.15 9.95 22.06
C ALA A 623 -20.54 11.34 22.38
N PRO A 624 -19.87 12.06 21.46
CA PRO A 624 -19.32 13.38 21.76
C PRO A 624 -20.38 14.45 22.01
N VAL A 625 -21.54 14.36 21.35
CA VAL A 625 -22.64 15.34 21.54
C VAL A 625 -23.33 15.12 22.87
N VAL A 626 -23.58 13.87 23.27
CA VAL A 626 -24.16 13.53 24.58
C VAL A 626 -23.18 13.83 25.71
N ILE A 627 -21.89 13.47 25.55
CA ILE A 627 -20.83 13.77 26.52
C ILE A 627 -20.61 15.28 26.63
N GLY A 628 -20.58 16.01 25.51
CA GLY A 628 -20.45 17.47 25.49
C GLY A 628 -21.62 18.18 26.17
N SER A 629 -22.85 17.68 25.96
CA SER A 629 -24.06 18.20 26.62
C SER A 629 -24.05 17.93 28.13
N LEU A 630 -23.60 16.74 28.55
CA LEU A 630 -23.44 16.38 29.97
C LEU A 630 -22.33 17.19 30.66
N LEU A 631 -21.22 17.47 29.97
CA LEU A 631 -20.13 18.31 30.47
C LEU A 631 -20.56 19.77 30.64
N LEU A 632 -21.34 20.30 29.70
CA LEU A 632 -21.94 21.64 29.81
C LEU A 632 -22.91 21.72 30.97
N ALA A 633 -23.78 20.71 31.16
CA ALA A 633 -24.68 20.64 32.31
C ALA A 633 -23.91 20.57 33.64
N PHE A 634 -22.84 19.78 33.70
CA PHE A 634 -22.01 19.65 34.90
C PHE A 634 -21.27 20.96 35.24
N LEU A 635 -20.70 21.64 34.24
CA LEU A 635 -20.06 22.94 34.41
C LEU A 635 -21.07 24.02 34.84
N PHE A 636 -22.29 23.97 34.33
CA PHE A 636 -23.36 24.90 34.73
C PHE A 636 -23.78 24.65 36.19
N CYS A 637 -23.92 23.40 36.63
CA CYS A 637 -24.19 23.04 38.03
C CYS A 637 -23.04 23.47 38.98
N LEU A 638 -21.79 23.33 38.56
CA LEU A 638 -20.61 23.83 39.29
C LEU A 638 -20.63 25.35 39.42
N LEU A 639 -20.97 26.06 38.35
CA LEU A 639 -21.07 27.51 38.35
C LEU A 639 -22.17 28.00 39.30
N ILE A 640 -23.35 27.38 39.27
CA ILE A 640 -24.45 27.68 40.20
C ILE A 640 -24.00 27.41 41.64
N SER A 641 -23.34 26.28 41.90
CA SER A 641 -22.84 25.93 43.23
C SER A 641 -21.81 26.93 43.75
N LEU A 642 -20.93 27.43 42.88
CA LEU A 642 -19.95 28.46 43.20
C LEU A 642 -20.62 29.83 43.47
N ILE A 643 -21.64 30.19 42.69
CA ILE A 643 -22.42 31.41 42.89
C ILE A 643 -23.18 31.35 44.23
N VAL A 644 -23.83 30.22 44.55
CA VAL A 644 -24.51 30.00 45.83
C VAL A 644 -23.52 30.08 46.99
N CYS A 645 -22.36 29.43 46.88
CA CYS A 645 -21.28 29.54 47.88
C CYS A 645 -20.77 30.98 48.05
N ALA A 646 -20.66 31.75 46.97
CA ALA A 646 -20.23 33.15 47.02
C ALA A 646 -21.29 34.03 47.70
N ILE A 647 -22.58 33.82 47.43
CA ILE A 647 -23.69 34.52 48.07
C ILE A 647 -23.73 34.19 49.57
N ILE A 648 -23.59 32.91 49.95
CA ILE A 648 -23.54 32.49 51.36
C ILE A 648 -22.33 33.10 52.09
N ARG A 649 -21.18 33.23 51.43
CA ARG A 649 -19.99 33.88 52.00
C ARG A 649 -20.16 35.39 52.17
N LEU A 650 -20.93 36.05 51.31
CA LEU A 650 -21.25 37.47 51.42
C LEU A 650 -22.35 37.75 52.47
N ALA A 651 -23.14 36.74 52.82
CA ALA A 651 -24.23 36.84 53.80
C ALA A 651 -23.83 36.57 55.26
N LYS A 652 -22.57 36.22 55.56
CA LYS A 652 -22.12 36.04 56.96
C LYS A 652 -21.72 37.37 57.61
N PRO A 653 -22.40 37.81 58.68
CA PRO A 653 -21.97 39.00 59.42
C PRO A 653 -20.68 38.69 60.21
N LYS A 654 -19.77 39.67 60.24
CA LYS A 654 -18.54 39.62 61.04
C LYS A 654 -18.91 39.56 62.53
N THR A 655 -18.57 38.46 63.20
CA THR A 655 -18.45 38.42 64.65
C THR A 655 -16.97 38.36 65.05
N THR A 656 -16.65 39.24 65.99
CA THR A 656 -15.34 39.51 66.62
C THR A 656 -15.00 38.48 67.69
N ASN A 657 -13.69 38.26 67.86
CA ASN A 657 -12.96 37.85 69.08
C ASN A 657 -13.51 36.70 69.94
N SER A 658 -12.69 35.67 70.17
CA SER A 658 -11.77 35.62 71.32
C SER A 658 -11.26 34.18 71.58
N SER A 659 -9.95 34.09 71.81
CA SER A 659 -9.22 33.22 72.76
C SER A 659 -9.77 31.85 73.23
N HIS A 660 -8.81 30.92 73.26
CA HIS A 660 -8.48 29.95 74.31
C HIS A 660 -8.88 28.47 74.16
N TYR A 661 -7.81 27.64 74.29
CA TYR A 661 -7.72 26.30 74.93
C TYR A 661 -8.50 25.17 74.24
N ARG A 662 -8.12 23.89 74.28
CA ARG A 662 -6.93 23.08 74.63
C ARG A 662 -7.32 21.66 74.16
N GLN A 663 -6.34 20.85 73.76
CA GLN A 663 -6.26 19.37 73.82
C GLN A 663 -7.56 18.53 73.82
N PHE A 664 -7.67 17.65 72.82
CA PHE A 664 -7.42 16.21 72.96
C PHE A 664 -6.93 15.63 71.63
#